data_AF-A0ABD2XAX0-F1
#
_entry.id   AF-A0ABD2XAX0-F1
#
_cell.length_a   1.000
_cell.length_b   1.000
_cell.length_c   1.000
_cell.angle_alpha   90.00
_cell.angle_beta   90.00
_cell.angle_gamma   90.00
#
_symmetry.space_group_name_H-M   'P 1'
#
loop_
_entity.id
_entity.type
_entity.pdbx_description
1 polymer ?
#
loop_
_entity_poly.entity_id
_entity_poly.type
_entity_poly.pdbx_seq_one_letter_code
_entity_poly.pdbx_strand_id
1 'polypeptide(L)'
;MSAAAKLVLDGPIRSVFPSMEEMVSFWEPILTTPSKELDGVTAVDDRDLQWIADPVSMRELLACEVPLSSAPGPDSITSRQWRSIPISLRALFLNVILALGGFPSDRLLNRTIFILRNTAAHYHRSSVPLVSPLLSFVIYTSTILRDAKSSLKELHVVSLDVAKAFDSVSHHAITSTLKRLGLPSAFVRYIEDTYRNSSTVLTIKRSKSEPIRVTRGVRQGDPLSSLLFSLVVDRVLTSLPSSVGYHLGEYKIDALAYADDIVLFSSSILGMKEMLLTAGDEASKYGLQFNAAKCIAMSILIASKPKTYKVSTAESFQIGGGPIRQLVPTEHFRYLGVHFSPLGIRKPGGTLVRELANIASAPLKPQQRLKILRCFLVPRFYHQLVLSRCHLQTLKSLDRQVRAAVRKWLRLPKDVPIGYFHARCLDGRLGIPFFRTAIPALVHSRLSDMAESSCAAVRGVFCHRSVQASIRWAETALSFHGRPLIDQEARGKYWASLLHQANDGKELSECARVRASHSWVDRNSTALSGRDYVQFHHVRVNTLPTCVRTSRGRRVVGGPPIECRAGCGTTETAAHVIQGCHRTHGGRILRHDAICRIAVSSLRQLGWSVRQEPHFHTREGLRKPDIVAVKDQVVKVIDAQVISASSSLDDSHRRKVAKYDTPDIRHQVASEYGVENDNISFSSITISWRGIWSAASAASLCELGLSKCLDSITFRALRGSYMNWLRWNKMTTHISGYTGTNSAGRSFRREGIG
;
A
#
# COMPACT_ATOMS: atom_id res chain seq x y z
N MET A 1 -3.92 -10.76 7.51
CA MET A 1 -4.27 -9.31 7.45
C MET A 1 -4.94 -8.92 6.15
N SER A 2 -4.41 -9.24 4.97
CA SER A 2 -5.07 -8.91 3.67
C SER A 2 -6.50 -9.49 3.57
N ALA A 3 -6.70 -10.75 3.93
CA ALA A 3 -8.03 -11.38 3.98
C ALA A 3 -9.00 -10.67 4.95
N ALA A 4 -8.53 -10.28 6.14
CA ALA A 4 -9.33 -9.52 7.10
C ALA A 4 -9.67 -8.12 6.58
N ALA A 5 -8.75 -7.45 5.87
CA ALA A 5 -9.02 -6.16 5.24
C ALA A 5 -10.12 -6.28 4.17
N LYS A 6 -10.04 -7.30 3.30
CA LYS A 6 -11.10 -7.60 2.32
C LYS A 6 -12.45 -7.85 3.00
N LEU A 7 -12.49 -8.71 4.02
CA LEU A 7 -13.72 -9.02 4.75
C LEU A 7 -14.39 -7.77 5.37
N VAL A 8 -13.58 -6.87 5.92
CA VAL A 8 -14.08 -5.65 6.59
C VAL A 8 -14.50 -4.56 5.60
N LEU A 9 -13.77 -4.41 4.49
CA LEU A 9 -14.02 -3.36 3.51
C LEU A 9 -15.08 -3.74 2.47
N ASP A 10 -15.07 -5.00 2.05
CA ASP A 10 -15.91 -5.52 0.96
C ASP A 10 -17.05 -6.43 1.47
N GLY A 11 -17.05 -6.77 2.77
CA GLY A 11 -18.04 -7.66 3.40
C GLY A 11 -17.70 -9.15 3.25
N PRO A 12 -18.46 -10.04 3.90
CA PRO A 12 -18.35 -11.47 3.67
C PRO A 12 -18.69 -11.80 2.22
N ILE A 13 -17.77 -12.46 1.51
CA ILE A 13 -18.06 -13.05 0.21
C ILE A 13 -19.07 -14.18 0.48
N ARG A 14 -20.36 -13.89 0.33
CA ARG A 14 -21.41 -14.92 0.25
C ARG A 14 -21.17 -15.67 -1.06
N SER A 15 -20.30 -16.66 -1.03
CA SER A 15 -20.05 -17.53 -2.17
C SER A 15 -21.05 -18.66 -2.13
N VAL A 16 -22.19 -18.47 -2.79
CA VAL A 16 -22.92 -19.60 -3.35
C VAL A 16 -22.07 -20.05 -4.53
N PHE A 17 -21.33 -21.15 -4.35
CA PHE A 17 -20.63 -21.77 -5.48
C PHE A 17 -21.69 -22.53 -6.28
N PRO A 18 -21.79 -22.29 -7.61
CA PRO A 18 -22.59 -23.14 -8.48
C PRO A 18 -22.13 -24.61 -8.35
N SER A 19 -23.02 -25.55 -8.66
CA SER A 19 -22.65 -26.97 -8.71
C SER A 19 -21.59 -27.21 -9.79
N MET A 20 -20.87 -28.34 -9.72
CA MET A 20 -19.91 -28.69 -10.77
C MET A 20 -20.61 -28.85 -12.14
N GLU A 21 -21.81 -29.40 -12.15
CA GLU A 21 -22.64 -29.57 -13.35
C GLU A 21 -23.01 -28.23 -13.98
N GLU A 22 -23.47 -27.26 -13.17
CA GLU A 22 -23.78 -25.90 -13.64
C GLU A 22 -22.56 -25.22 -14.26
N MET A 23 -21.37 -25.44 -13.68
CA MET A 23 -20.13 -24.88 -14.20
C MET A 23 -19.68 -25.55 -15.50
N VAL A 24 -19.73 -26.87 -15.59
CA VAL A 24 -19.38 -27.60 -16.82
C VAL A 24 -20.33 -27.22 -17.96
N SER A 25 -21.65 -27.24 -17.70
CA SER A 25 -22.68 -26.86 -18.68
C SER A 25 -22.48 -25.43 -19.21
N PHE A 26 -22.02 -24.51 -18.37
CA PHE A 26 -21.72 -23.14 -18.79
C PHE A 26 -20.40 -23.02 -19.58
N TRP A 27 -19.32 -23.68 -19.14
CA TRP A 27 -17.97 -23.46 -19.67
C TRP A 27 -17.58 -24.34 -20.84
N GLU A 28 -18.02 -25.59 -20.86
CA GLU A 28 -17.67 -26.55 -21.90
C GLU A 28 -18.03 -26.06 -23.31
N PRO A 29 -19.25 -25.51 -23.57
CA PRO A 29 -19.56 -24.98 -24.89
C PRO A 29 -18.65 -23.81 -25.29
N ILE A 30 -18.30 -22.93 -24.35
CA ILE A 30 -17.44 -21.76 -24.60
C ILE A 30 -16.05 -22.20 -25.04
N LEU A 31 -15.47 -23.17 -24.32
CA LEU A 31 -14.10 -23.62 -24.50
C LEU A 31 -13.92 -24.57 -25.68
N THR A 32 -14.98 -25.27 -26.10
CA THR A 32 -14.93 -26.29 -27.16
C THR A 32 -15.41 -25.80 -28.53
N THR A 33 -16.13 -24.66 -28.62
CA THR A 33 -16.63 -24.16 -29.91
C THR A 33 -15.47 -23.97 -30.89
N PRO A 34 -15.50 -24.59 -32.09
CA PRO A 34 -14.40 -24.51 -33.05
C PRO A 34 -14.18 -23.07 -33.53
N SER A 35 -12.93 -22.67 -33.68
CA SER A 35 -12.57 -21.34 -34.18
C SER A 35 -12.87 -21.23 -35.68
N LYS A 36 -13.34 -20.07 -36.17
CA LYS A 36 -13.41 -19.80 -37.62
C LYS A 36 -12.00 -19.76 -38.19
N GLU A 37 -11.76 -20.48 -39.28
CA GLU A 37 -10.54 -20.33 -40.07
C GLU A 37 -10.60 -19.00 -40.84
N LEU A 38 -9.47 -18.31 -40.96
CA LEU A 38 -9.38 -17.10 -41.80
C LEU A 38 -8.73 -17.51 -43.11
N ASP A 39 -9.48 -17.39 -44.21
CA ASP A 39 -8.97 -17.67 -45.56
C ASP A 39 -7.83 -16.70 -45.93
N GLY A 40 -6.75 -17.23 -46.50
CA GLY A 40 -5.78 -16.41 -47.26
C GLY A 40 -4.53 -15.90 -46.53
N VAL A 41 -4.00 -16.58 -45.52
CA VAL A 41 -2.64 -16.27 -45.00
C VAL A 41 -1.60 -17.04 -45.82
N THR A 42 -0.98 -16.38 -46.79
CA THR A 42 0.16 -16.92 -47.54
C THR A 42 1.31 -17.23 -46.57
N ALA A 43 1.90 -18.41 -46.73
CA ALA A 43 3.10 -18.81 -46.02
C ALA A 43 4.23 -17.81 -46.33
N VAL A 44 4.85 -17.27 -45.28
CA VAL A 44 6.07 -16.47 -45.43
C VAL A 44 7.23 -17.44 -45.68
N ASP A 45 8.06 -17.11 -46.66
CA ASP A 45 9.18 -17.89 -47.18
C ASP A 45 10.11 -18.40 -46.06
N ASP A 46 10.50 -19.67 -46.16
CA ASP A 46 11.11 -20.49 -45.10
C ASP A 46 12.64 -20.32 -45.06
N ARG A 47 13.09 -19.06 -45.10
CA ARG A 47 14.51 -18.70 -45.06
C ARG A 47 14.79 -17.85 -43.83
N ASP A 48 15.04 -18.56 -42.74
CA ASP A 48 16.12 -18.28 -41.76
C ASP A 48 15.75 -18.91 -40.40
N LEU A 49 16.20 -20.16 -40.21
CA LEU A 49 16.27 -20.82 -38.91
C LEU A 49 17.32 -20.18 -37.96
N GLN A 50 17.92 -19.05 -38.34
CA GLN A 50 19.04 -18.43 -37.63
C GLN A 50 18.67 -17.69 -36.33
N TRP A 51 17.40 -17.51 -35.96
CA TRP A 51 17.04 -16.66 -34.82
C TRP A 51 16.61 -17.38 -33.52
N ILE A 52 16.34 -18.71 -33.53
CA ILE A 52 16.31 -19.46 -32.26
C ILE A 52 17.74 -19.49 -31.63
N ALA A 53 18.73 -18.90 -32.30
CA ALA A 53 20.16 -19.05 -32.07
C ALA A 53 20.70 -18.57 -30.71
N ASP A 54 19.98 -17.76 -29.93
CA ASP A 54 20.44 -17.46 -28.58
C ASP A 54 19.81 -18.45 -27.58
N PRO A 55 20.60 -19.39 -27.02
CA PRO A 55 20.10 -20.23 -25.94
C PRO A 55 19.66 -19.36 -24.77
N VAL A 56 18.53 -19.71 -24.14
CA VAL A 56 18.02 -19.12 -22.90
C VAL A 56 19.17 -18.97 -21.93
N SER A 57 19.53 -17.72 -21.68
CA SER A 57 20.65 -17.38 -20.83
C SER A 57 20.25 -17.54 -19.37
N MET A 58 21.24 -17.81 -18.52
CA MET A 58 21.01 -17.79 -17.06
C MET A 58 20.53 -16.42 -16.57
N ARG A 59 20.91 -15.33 -17.27
CA ARG A 59 20.50 -13.97 -16.94
C ARG A 59 19.00 -13.75 -17.21
N GLU A 60 18.49 -14.22 -18.33
CA GLU A 60 17.06 -14.18 -18.65
C GLU A 60 16.25 -15.02 -17.66
N LEU A 61 16.74 -16.20 -17.31
CA LEU A 61 16.12 -17.04 -16.29
C LEU A 61 16.00 -16.35 -14.93
N LEU A 62 17.03 -15.63 -14.49
CA LEU A 62 16.99 -14.83 -13.27
C LEU A 62 15.97 -13.68 -13.36
N ALA A 63 15.88 -13.04 -14.53
CA ALA A 63 14.93 -11.96 -14.77
C ALA A 63 13.46 -12.44 -14.80
N CYS A 64 13.23 -13.69 -15.20
CA CYS A 64 11.90 -14.28 -15.39
C CYS A 64 11.45 -15.24 -14.27
N GLU A 65 12.10 -15.24 -13.10
CA GLU A 65 11.74 -16.19 -12.03
C GLU A 65 10.33 -15.97 -11.47
N VAL A 66 9.48 -16.99 -11.58
CA VAL A 66 8.12 -17.00 -11.02
C VAL A 66 8.13 -16.78 -9.50
N PRO A 67 7.35 -15.83 -8.93
CA PRO A 67 7.35 -15.53 -7.51
C PRO A 67 7.21 -16.76 -6.60
N LEU A 68 7.91 -16.75 -5.46
CA LEU A 68 7.87 -17.85 -4.47
C LEU A 68 6.47 -18.09 -3.88
N SER A 69 5.58 -17.10 -3.97
CA SER A 69 4.19 -17.17 -3.49
C SER A 69 3.21 -17.69 -4.54
N SER A 70 3.65 -17.98 -5.76
CA SER A 70 2.77 -18.51 -6.81
C SER A 70 2.29 -19.91 -6.46
N ALA A 71 1.01 -20.17 -6.69
CA ALA A 71 0.44 -21.51 -6.54
C ALA A 71 1.03 -22.45 -7.60
N PRO A 72 1.25 -23.74 -7.27
CA PRO A 72 1.77 -24.70 -8.23
C PRO A 72 0.76 -25.00 -9.34
N GLY A 73 1.30 -25.43 -10.48
CA GLY A 73 0.53 -25.94 -11.61
C GLY A 73 -0.12 -27.30 -11.32
N PRO A 74 -0.71 -27.96 -12.34
CA PRO A 74 -1.33 -29.27 -12.18
C PRO A 74 -0.33 -30.40 -11.84
N ASP A 75 0.95 -30.23 -12.16
CA ASP A 75 2.07 -31.08 -11.74
C ASP A 75 2.40 -30.96 -10.24
N SER A 76 1.80 -30.00 -9.55
CA SER A 76 2.02 -29.69 -8.13
C SER A 76 3.45 -29.22 -7.77
N ILE A 77 4.30 -28.92 -8.76
CA ILE A 77 5.65 -28.40 -8.53
C ILE A 77 5.56 -26.93 -8.13
N THR A 78 6.11 -26.59 -6.97
CA THR A 78 6.11 -25.21 -6.45
C THR A 78 7.28 -24.40 -7.01
N SER A 79 7.14 -23.06 -7.07
CA SER A 79 8.24 -22.16 -7.43
C SER A 79 9.49 -22.38 -6.58
N ARG A 80 9.34 -22.80 -5.32
CA ARG A 80 10.45 -23.09 -4.42
C ARG A 80 11.22 -24.36 -4.84
N GLN A 81 10.49 -25.42 -5.22
CA GLN A 81 11.10 -26.65 -5.75
C GLN A 81 11.76 -26.42 -7.11
N TRP A 82 11.13 -25.63 -7.99
CA TRP A 82 11.75 -25.23 -9.26
C TRP A 82 13.06 -24.48 -9.04
N ARG A 83 13.06 -23.49 -8.13
CA ARG A 83 14.26 -22.70 -7.81
C ARG A 83 15.34 -23.47 -7.04
N SER A 84 15.04 -24.63 -6.46
CA SER A 84 16.08 -25.48 -5.86
C SER A 84 16.96 -26.20 -6.89
N ILE A 85 16.51 -26.26 -8.16
CA ILE A 85 17.32 -26.80 -9.26
C ILE A 85 18.39 -25.76 -9.66
N PRO A 86 19.67 -26.14 -9.77
CA PRO A 86 20.72 -25.25 -10.26
C PRO A 86 20.33 -24.54 -11.55
N ILE A 87 20.63 -23.25 -11.64
CA ILE A 87 20.17 -22.42 -12.77
C ILE A 87 20.74 -22.89 -14.12
N SER A 88 21.95 -23.44 -14.13
CA SER A 88 22.57 -24.06 -15.31
C SER A 88 21.74 -25.23 -15.84
N LEU A 89 21.22 -26.09 -14.97
CA LEU A 89 20.36 -27.22 -15.35
C LEU A 89 18.99 -26.76 -15.81
N ARG A 90 18.43 -25.71 -15.20
CA ARG A 90 17.18 -25.09 -15.67
C ARG A 90 17.35 -24.48 -17.07
N ALA A 91 18.46 -23.80 -17.32
CA ALA A 91 18.79 -23.25 -18.64
C ALA A 91 18.93 -24.36 -19.69
N LEU A 92 19.71 -25.39 -19.37
CA LEU A 92 19.88 -26.57 -20.23
C LEU A 92 18.52 -27.22 -20.55
N PHE A 93 17.69 -27.45 -19.54
CA PHE A 93 16.36 -28.03 -19.72
C PHE A 93 15.48 -27.22 -20.69
N LEU A 94 15.41 -25.88 -20.52
CA LEU A 94 14.63 -25.03 -21.42
C LEU A 94 15.22 -24.99 -22.84
N ASN A 95 16.55 -24.99 -22.97
CA ASN A 95 17.22 -25.00 -24.26
C ASN A 95 17.06 -26.32 -25.01
N VAL A 96 16.99 -27.45 -24.28
CA VAL A 96 16.63 -28.75 -24.88
C VAL A 96 15.20 -28.71 -25.41
N ILE A 97 14.23 -28.15 -24.66
CA ILE A 97 12.85 -28.01 -25.13
C ILE A 97 12.77 -27.11 -26.38
N LEU A 98 13.49 -25.97 -26.38
CA LEU A 98 13.57 -25.07 -27.54
C LEU A 98 14.20 -25.75 -28.76
N ALA A 99 15.29 -26.51 -28.56
CA ALA A 99 15.96 -27.23 -29.63
C ALA A 99 15.11 -28.35 -30.24
N LEU A 100 14.28 -29.00 -29.42
CA LEU A 100 13.31 -30.00 -29.88
C LEU A 100 12.13 -29.39 -30.65
N GLY A 101 11.99 -28.05 -30.64
CA GLY A 101 10.96 -27.34 -31.41
C GLY A 101 9.54 -27.53 -30.88
N GLY A 102 9.37 -28.15 -29.73
CA GLY A 102 8.06 -28.47 -29.16
C GLY A 102 8.16 -29.07 -27.76
N PHE A 103 7.06 -29.00 -27.01
CA PHE A 103 6.95 -29.71 -25.73
C PHE A 103 6.75 -31.21 -26.00
N PRO A 104 7.42 -32.12 -25.27
CA PRO A 104 7.15 -33.55 -25.37
C PRO A 104 5.65 -33.81 -25.08
N SER A 105 4.92 -34.38 -26.04
CA SER A 105 3.46 -34.44 -26.02
C SER A 105 2.91 -35.47 -25.03
N ASP A 106 1.91 -35.01 -24.27
CA ASP A 106 0.61 -35.67 -23.94
C ASP A 106 -0.07 -35.01 -22.73
N ARG A 107 0.60 -34.12 -21.99
CA ARG A 107 0.01 -33.52 -20.77
C ARG A 107 0.39 -32.06 -20.50
N LEU A 108 0.14 -31.15 -21.45
CA LEU A 108 -0.09 -29.74 -21.09
C LEU A 108 -1.49 -29.59 -20.50
N LEU A 109 -1.71 -30.23 -19.34
CA LEU A 109 -2.91 -30.03 -18.55
C LEU A 109 -2.86 -28.61 -18.02
N ASN A 110 -3.87 -27.80 -18.31
CA ASN A 110 -4.05 -26.52 -17.64
C ASN A 110 -4.95 -26.70 -16.42
N ARG A 111 -4.68 -25.91 -15.37
CA ARG A 111 -5.55 -25.85 -14.20
C ARG A 111 -6.28 -24.52 -14.18
N THR A 112 -7.56 -24.52 -14.53
CA THR A 112 -8.41 -23.34 -14.35
C THR A 112 -8.99 -23.34 -12.94
N ILE A 113 -8.52 -22.42 -12.11
CA ILE A 113 -9.14 -22.13 -10.81
C ILE A 113 -10.04 -20.93 -11.01
N PHE A 114 -11.35 -21.09 -10.80
CA PHE A 114 -12.27 -19.97 -10.83
C PHE A 114 -12.06 -19.07 -9.62
N ILE A 115 -11.43 -17.92 -9.86
CA ILE A 115 -11.32 -16.83 -8.93
C ILE A 115 -12.36 -15.79 -9.35
N LEU A 116 -13.24 -15.37 -8.42
CA LEU A 116 -14.18 -14.28 -8.66
C LEU A 116 -13.41 -13.05 -9.20
N ARG A 117 -13.75 -12.63 -10.44
CA ARG A 117 -13.02 -11.64 -11.23
C ARG A 117 -12.61 -10.44 -10.40
N ASN A 118 -11.29 -10.27 -10.21
CA ASN A 118 -10.71 -8.98 -9.83
C ASN A 118 -9.24 -8.93 -10.23
N THR A 119 -8.95 -8.78 -11.53
CA THR A 119 -7.74 -8.12 -12.07
C THR A 119 -7.75 -8.14 -13.59
N ALA A 120 -7.48 -6.98 -14.18
CA ALA A 120 -7.28 -6.76 -15.61
C ALA A 120 -5.79 -6.86 -15.98
N ALA A 121 -5.51 -7.25 -17.22
CA ALA A 121 -4.18 -7.18 -17.83
C ALA A 121 -4.02 -5.88 -18.65
N HIS A 122 -2.80 -5.56 -19.10
CA HIS A 122 -2.45 -4.27 -19.71
C HIS A 122 -1.98 -4.41 -21.17
N TYR A 123 -2.46 -3.55 -22.08
CA TYR A 123 -1.84 -3.25 -23.39
C TYR A 123 -2.38 -1.97 -24.04
N HIS A 124 -1.64 -1.40 -25.00
CA HIS A 124 -1.91 -0.15 -25.73
C HIS A 124 -1.29 -0.16 -27.15
N ARG A 125 -1.94 0.47 -28.16
CA ARG A 125 -1.32 0.77 -29.48
C ARG A 125 -1.10 2.27 -29.72
N SER A 126 0.16 2.60 -30.02
CA SER A 126 0.71 3.62 -30.94
C SER A 126 2.06 4.10 -30.40
N SER A 127 3.14 3.39 -30.73
CA SER A 127 4.53 3.81 -30.47
C SER A 127 4.82 4.30 -29.02
N VAL A 128 4.20 3.67 -28.02
CA VAL A 128 4.48 3.87 -26.58
C VAL A 128 5.08 2.57 -26.05
N PRO A 129 6.20 2.59 -25.29
CA PRO A 129 6.68 1.41 -24.58
C PRO A 129 5.62 0.88 -23.62
N LEU A 130 5.72 -0.41 -23.27
CA LEU A 130 4.80 -1.27 -22.48
C LEU A 130 4.33 -0.74 -21.10
N VAL A 131 4.58 0.52 -20.74
CA VAL A 131 4.35 1.08 -19.41
C VAL A 131 3.74 2.48 -19.51
N SER A 132 2.49 2.58 -19.96
CA SER A 132 1.68 3.78 -19.66
C SER A 132 0.71 3.45 -18.53
N PRO A 133 0.72 4.21 -17.41
CA PRO A 133 -0.21 3.96 -16.30
C PRO A 133 -1.67 4.06 -16.76
N LEU A 134 -2.56 3.27 -16.14
CA LEU A 134 -4.04 3.41 -16.19
C LEU A 134 -4.52 4.87 -16.12
N LEU A 135 -3.71 5.72 -15.49
CA LEU A 135 -3.95 7.13 -15.36
C LEU A 135 -4.11 7.86 -16.70
N SER A 136 -3.24 7.55 -17.67
CA SER A 136 -3.18 8.22 -18.96
C SER A 136 -4.52 8.13 -19.67
N PHE A 137 -5.11 6.93 -19.75
CA PHE A 137 -6.39 6.70 -20.43
C PHE A 137 -7.55 7.52 -19.87
N VAL A 138 -7.68 7.57 -18.53
CA VAL A 138 -8.76 8.34 -17.88
C VAL A 138 -8.53 9.84 -18.07
N ILE A 139 -7.29 10.31 -18.02
CA ILE A 139 -6.95 11.72 -18.30
C ILE A 139 -7.29 12.06 -19.75
N TYR A 140 -6.96 11.19 -20.70
CA TYR A 140 -7.28 11.31 -22.11
C TYR A 140 -8.77 11.50 -22.34
N THR A 141 -9.59 10.54 -21.92
CA THR A 141 -11.05 10.60 -22.06
C THR A 141 -11.61 11.87 -21.41
N SER A 142 -11.09 12.24 -20.23
CA SER A 142 -11.50 13.47 -19.54
C SER A 142 -11.09 14.76 -20.28
N THR A 143 -9.98 14.72 -21.01
CA THR A 143 -9.44 15.87 -21.75
C THR A 143 -10.20 16.07 -23.03
N ILE A 144 -10.46 15.00 -23.79
CA ILE A 144 -11.30 15.00 -25.00
C ILE A 144 -12.71 15.52 -24.67
N LEU A 145 -13.32 15.00 -23.60
CA LEU A 145 -14.64 15.45 -23.15
C LEU A 145 -14.68 16.94 -22.79
N ARG A 146 -13.60 17.47 -22.23
CA ARG A 146 -13.49 18.90 -21.89
C ARG A 146 -13.24 19.75 -23.11
N ASP A 147 -12.34 19.32 -24.00
CA ASP A 147 -12.05 20.02 -25.24
C ASP A 147 -13.34 20.17 -26.05
N ALA A 148 -14.08 19.08 -26.28
CA ALA A 148 -15.33 19.11 -27.05
C ALA A 148 -16.34 20.13 -26.51
N LYS A 149 -16.52 20.18 -25.19
CA LYS A 149 -17.41 21.16 -24.55
C LYS A 149 -16.91 22.59 -24.65
N SER A 150 -15.62 22.78 -24.45
CA SER A 150 -15.01 24.10 -24.32
C SER A 150 -14.71 24.75 -25.67
N SER A 151 -14.53 23.92 -26.70
CA SER A 151 -14.29 24.29 -28.09
C SER A 151 -15.57 24.15 -28.93
N LEU A 152 -16.68 23.74 -28.29
CA LEU A 152 -17.99 23.52 -28.92
C LEU A 152 -17.89 22.66 -30.19
N LYS A 153 -17.25 21.50 -30.06
CA LYS A 153 -17.16 20.46 -31.08
C LYS A 153 -18.07 19.29 -30.75
N GLU A 154 -18.60 18.65 -31.80
CA GLU A 154 -19.30 17.38 -31.64
C GLU A 154 -18.33 16.28 -31.20
N LEU A 155 -18.83 15.40 -30.33
CA LEU A 155 -18.06 14.28 -29.80
C LEU A 155 -18.99 13.10 -29.53
N HIS A 156 -18.63 11.95 -30.07
CA HIS A 156 -19.24 10.67 -29.78
C HIS A 156 -18.19 9.78 -29.13
N VAL A 157 -18.56 9.17 -28.00
CA VAL A 157 -17.73 8.23 -27.24
C VAL A 157 -18.51 6.95 -27.08
N VAL A 158 -17.92 5.82 -27.48
CA VAL A 158 -18.54 4.50 -27.29
C VAL A 158 -17.57 3.60 -26.54
N SER A 159 -17.98 3.16 -25.36
CA SER A 159 -17.29 2.13 -24.58
C SER A 159 -17.80 0.77 -25.02
N LEU A 160 -16.89 -0.08 -25.47
CA LEU A 160 -17.15 -1.45 -25.92
C LEU A 160 -16.78 -2.44 -24.82
N ASP A 161 -17.62 -3.47 -24.66
CA ASP A 161 -17.39 -4.60 -23.75
C ASP A 161 -17.22 -5.87 -24.59
N VAL A 162 -16.03 -6.47 -24.55
CA VAL A 162 -15.74 -7.71 -25.27
C VAL A 162 -16.29 -8.90 -24.46
N ALA A 163 -17.22 -9.64 -25.05
CA ALA A 163 -17.83 -10.80 -24.43
C ALA A 163 -16.79 -11.92 -24.22
N LYS A 164 -16.50 -12.22 -22.95
CA LYS A 164 -15.60 -13.31 -22.54
C LYS A 164 -14.21 -13.18 -23.21
N ALA A 165 -13.70 -11.95 -23.32
CA ALA A 165 -12.47 -11.56 -24.01
C ALA A 165 -11.37 -12.63 -24.08
N PHE A 166 -10.83 -13.06 -22.93
CA PHE A 166 -9.72 -14.02 -22.88
C PHE A 166 -10.13 -15.41 -23.35
N ASP A 167 -11.37 -15.81 -23.10
CA ASP A 167 -11.87 -17.15 -23.39
C ASP A 167 -12.32 -17.29 -24.87
N SER A 168 -12.47 -16.18 -25.59
CA SER A 168 -13.06 -16.14 -26.93
C SER A 168 -12.05 -16.08 -28.09
N VAL A 169 -10.80 -15.64 -27.85
CA VAL A 169 -9.80 -15.45 -28.92
C VAL A 169 -9.55 -16.74 -29.69
N SER A 170 -9.65 -16.72 -31.01
CA SER A 170 -9.29 -17.88 -31.84
C SER A 170 -7.78 -18.17 -31.76
N HIS A 171 -7.39 -19.44 -31.63
CA HIS A 171 -5.96 -19.82 -31.70
C HIS A 171 -5.35 -19.49 -33.07
N HIS A 172 -6.16 -19.55 -34.15
CA HIS A 172 -5.74 -19.09 -35.47
C HIS A 172 -5.50 -17.57 -35.52
N ALA A 173 -6.27 -16.78 -34.77
CA ALA A 173 -6.04 -15.33 -34.67
C ALA A 173 -4.67 -15.04 -34.04
N ILE A 174 -4.27 -15.83 -33.04
CA ILE A 174 -2.95 -15.72 -32.41
C ILE A 174 -1.86 -16.00 -33.43
N THR A 175 -1.90 -17.16 -34.10
CA THR A 175 -0.85 -17.56 -35.05
C THR A 175 -0.77 -16.62 -36.26
N SER A 176 -1.90 -16.23 -36.84
CA SER A 176 -1.95 -15.28 -37.95
C SER A 176 -1.42 -13.89 -37.57
N THR A 177 -1.68 -13.43 -36.34
CA THR A 177 -1.14 -12.17 -35.82
C THR A 177 0.38 -12.24 -35.67
N LEU A 178 0.91 -13.32 -35.10
CA LEU A 178 2.36 -13.52 -34.92
C LEU A 178 3.09 -13.60 -36.27
N LYS A 179 2.56 -14.34 -37.26
CA LYS A 179 3.11 -14.42 -38.62
C LYS A 179 3.19 -13.03 -39.27
N ARG A 180 2.13 -12.24 -39.13
CA ARG A 180 2.07 -10.89 -39.71
C ARG A 180 3.05 -9.90 -39.08
N LEU A 181 3.40 -10.09 -37.80
CA LEU A 181 4.45 -9.31 -37.14
C LEU A 181 5.86 -9.66 -37.66
N GLY A 182 5.96 -10.62 -38.59
CA GLY A 182 7.25 -11.10 -39.12
C GLY A 182 7.98 -12.00 -38.12
N LEU A 183 7.26 -12.55 -37.13
CA LEU A 183 7.89 -13.49 -36.20
C LEU A 183 8.21 -14.80 -36.93
N PRO A 184 9.39 -15.40 -36.70
CA PRO A 184 9.81 -16.53 -37.51
C PRO A 184 8.95 -17.78 -37.25
N SER A 185 8.74 -18.55 -38.32
CA SER A 185 7.80 -19.67 -38.37
C SER A 185 8.00 -20.70 -37.24
N ALA A 186 9.24 -20.97 -36.86
CA ALA A 186 9.56 -21.89 -35.77
C ALA A 186 9.04 -21.40 -34.39
N PHE A 187 9.14 -20.10 -34.12
CA PHE A 187 8.62 -19.52 -32.88
C PHE A 187 7.08 -19.44 -32.89
N VAL A 188 6.49 -19.13 -34.04
CA VAL A 188 5.03 -19.18 -34.20
C VAL A 188 4.53 -20.60 -33.95
N ARG A 189 5.20 -21.61 -34.51
CA ARG A 189 4.87 -23.03 -34.33
C ARG A 189 5.01 -23.44 -32.87
N TYR A 190 6.09 -23.04 -32.19
CA TYR A 190 6.27 -23.28 -30.76
C TYR A 190 5.10 -22.74 -29.93
N ILE A 191 4.66 -21.49 -30.17
CA ILE A 191 3.50 -20.92 -29.49
C ILE A 191 2.22 -21.70 -29.86
N GLU A 192 2.00 -21.99 -31.14
CA GLU A 192 0.87 -22.78 -31.62
C GLU A 192 0.77 -24.14 -30.93
N ASP A 193 1.89 -24.85 -30.83
CA ASP A 193 2.01 -26.16 -30.17
C ASP A 193 1.70 -26.06 -28.68
N THR A 194 2.01 -24.93 -28.03
CA THR A 194 1.60 -24.75 -26.65
C THR A 194 0.07 -24.77 -26.52
N TYR A 195 -0.68 -24.22 -27.47
CA TYR A 195 -2.15 -24.20 -27.44
C TYR A 195 -2.79 -25.49 -28.00
N ARG A 196 -2.06 -26.21 -28.86
CA ARG A 196 -2.48 -27.47 -29.51
C ARG A 196 -2.77 -28.55 -28.46
N ASN A 197 -3.88 -29.28 -28.65
CA ASN A 197 -4.35 -30.36 -27.76
C ASN A 197 -4.43 -29.99 -26.26
N SER A 198 -4.57 -28.71 -25.94
CA SER A 198 -4.68 -28.28 -24.55
C SER A 198 -6.04 -28.64 -23.94
N SER A 199 -6.01 -29.07 -22.69
CA SER A 199 -7.19 -29.35 -21.89
C SER A 199 -7.15 -28.59 -20.58
N THR A 200 -8.32 -28.35 -19.99
CA THR A 200 -8.44 -27.75 -18.66
C THR A 200 -9.38 -28.53 -17.76
N VAL A 201 -9.11 -28.50 -16.47
CA VAL A 201 -9.95 -29.09 -15.43
C VAL A 201 -10.51 -27.99 -14.53
N LEU A 202 -11.83 -27.98 -14.36
CA LEU A 202 -12.51 -27.06 -13.45
C LEU A 202 -12.34 -27.57 -12.01
N THR A 203 -11.87 -26.71 -11.10
CA THR A 203 -11.72 -27.08 -9.68
C THR A 203 -12.64 -26.24 -8.80
N ILE A 204 -13.56 -26.88 -8.06
CA ILE A 204 -14.43 -26.24 -7.06
C ILE A 204 -14.16 -26.87 -5.70
N LYS A 205 -13.63 -26.10 -4.75
CA LYS A 205 -13.14 -26.59 -3.46
C LYS A 205 -12.13 -27.75 -3.63
N ARG A 206 -12.57 -29.00 -3.40
CA ARG A 206 -11.76 -30.23 -3.55
C ARG A 206 -12.22 -31.11 -4.70
N SER A 207 -13.30 -30.74 -5.40
CA SER A 207 -13.84 -31.49 -6.53
C SER A 207 -13.25 -30.98 -7.84
N LYS A 208 -13.03 -31.90 -8.79
CA LYS A 208 -12.51 -31.63 -10.14
C LYS A 208 -13.53 -32.12 -11.18
N SER A 209 -13.63 -31.43 -12.32
CA SER A 209 -14.36 -31.93 -13.49
C SER A 209 -13.51 -32.94 -14.27
N GLU A 210 -14.14 -33.59 -15.24
CA GLU A 210 -13.40 -34.23 -16.33
C GLU A 210 -12.62 -33.18 -17.16
N PRO A 211 -11.53 -33.57 -17.84
CA PRO A 211 -10.77 -32.67 -18.71
C PRO A 211 -11.63 -32.16 -19.88
N ILE A 212 -11.75 -30.83 -19.98
CA ILE A 212 -12.42 -30.15 -21.10
C ILE A 212 -11.36 -29.74 -22.12
N ARG A 213 -11.53 -30.13 -23.38
CA ARG A 213 -10.64 -29.70 -24.48
C ARG A 213 -10.82 -28.21 -24.74
N VAL A 214 -9.71 -27.48 -24.86
CA VAL A 214 -9.69 -26.04 -25.12
C VAL A 214 -9.32 -25.80 -26.59
N THR A 215 -10.27 -25.31 -27.39
CA THR A 215 -10.12 -25.06 -28.84
C THR A 215 -10.07 -23.57 -29.19
N ARG A 216 -10.24 -22.70 -28.19
CA ARG A 216 -10.10 -21.25 -28.28
C ARG A 216 -9.74 -20.64 -26.93
N GLY A 217 -9.39 -19.37 -26.95
CA GLY A 217 -9.05 -18.56 -25.79
C GLY A 217 -7.56 -18.60 -25.43
N VAL A 218 -7.13 -17.56 -24.73
CA VAL A 218 -5.84 -17.46 -24.06
C VAL A 218 -5.96 -17.92 -22.60
N ARG A 219 -4.86 -18.34 -21.99
CA ARG A 219 -4.83 -18.90 -20.64
C ARG A 219 -4.82 -17.79 -19.60
N GLN A 220 -5.90 -17.67 -18.82
CA GLN A 220 -5.91 -16.74 -17.69
C GLN A 220 -4.89 -17.16 -16.62
N GLY A 221 -3.96 -16.28 -16.29
CA GLY A 221 -2.86 -16.54 -15.34
C GLY A 221 -1.53 -16.93 -15.99
N ASP A 222 -1.52 -17.17 -17.30
CA ASP A 222 -0.29 -17.34 -18.07
C ASP A 222 0.34 -15.95 -18.38
N PRO A 223 1.64 -15.74 -18.11
CA PRO A 223 2.32 -14.47 -18.39
C PRO A 223 2.24 -14.01 -19.85
N LEU A 224 2.23 -14.94 -20.81
CA LEU A 224 2.23 -14.61 -22.24
C LEU A 224 0.83 -14.26 -22.76
N SER A 225 -0.21 -14.84 -22.17
CA SER A 225 -1.59 -14.73 -22.65
C SER A 225 -2.11 -13.29 -22.72
N SER A 226 -1.68 -12.43 -21.79
CA SER A 226 -2.04 -11.00 -21.80
C SER A 226 -1.50 -10.28 -23.03
N LEU A 227 -0.26 -10.59 -23.43
CA LEU A 227 0.37 -10.01 -24.62
C LEU A 227 -0.29 -10.54 -25.90
N LEU A 228 -0.55 -11.84 -25.98
CA LEU A 228 -1.19 -12.44 -27.16
C LEU A 228 -2.60 -11.90 -27.40
N PHE A 229 -3.43 -11.86 -26.36
CA PHE A 229 -4.77 -11.24 -26.43
C PHE A 229 -4.69 -9.82 -26.98
N SER A 230 -3.72 -9.08 -26.46
CA SER A 230 -3.53 -7.70 -26.79
C SER A 230 -3.08 -7.44 -28.22
N LEU A 231 -2.17 -8.28 -28.74
CA LEU A 231 -1.78 -8.26 -30.15
C LEU A 231 -2.97 -8.57 -31.07
N VAL A 232 -3.91 -9.41 -30.64
CA VAL A 232 -5.14 -9.66 -31.42
C VAL A 232 -6.07 -8.45 -31.38
N VAL A 233 -6.28 -7.81 -30.23
CA VAL A 233 -7.07 -6.57 -30.14
C VAL A 233 -6.45 -5.45 -30.99
N ASP A 234 -5.12 -5.37 -31.01
CA ASP A 234 -4.36 -4.45 -31.85
C ASP A 234 -4.77 -4.54 -33.34
N ARG A 235 -5.02 -5.76 -33.84
CA ARG A 235 -5.50 -6.00 -35.21
C ARG A 235 -6.85 -5.34 -35.47
N VAL A 236 -7.80 -5.50 -34.55
CA VAL A 236 -9.14 -4.88 -34.62
C VAL A 236 -9.04 -3.35 -34.61
N LEU A 237 -8.10 -2.80 -33.83
CA LEU A 237 -7.91 -1.36 -33.77
C LEU A 237 -7.22 -0.81 -35.02
N THR A 238 -6.29 -1.56 -35.63
CA THR A 238 -5.61 -1.13 -36.87
C THR A 238 -6.49 -1.09 -38.10
N SER A 239 -7.55 -1.89 -38.11
CA SER A 239 -8.50 -1.90 -39.21
C SER A 239 -9.48 -0.73 -39.16
N LEU A 240 -9.53 0.03 -38.06
CA LEU A 240 -10.41 1.19 -37.96
C LEU A 240 -10.10 2.23 -39.06
N PRO A 241 -11.12 2.91 -39.61
CA PRO A 241 -10.92 3.91 -40.66
C PRO A 241 -9.94 5.01 -40.25
N SER A 242 -8.87 5.19 -41.02
CA SER A 242 -7.80 6.15 -40.71
C SER A 242 -8.24 7.62 -40.78
N SER A 243 -9.32 7.92 -41.50
CA SER A 243 -9.92 9.26 -41.61
C SER A 243 -10.84 9.63 -40.43
N VAL A 244 -11.28 8.65 -39.63
CA VAL A 244 -12.26 8.86 -38.56
C VAL A 244 -11.56 9.00 -37.22
N GLY A 245 -12.08 9.90 -36.37
CA GLY A 245 -11.59 10.13 -35.02
C GLY A 245 -12.06 11.46 -34.45
N TYR A 246 -11.55 11.82 -33.28
CA TYR A 246 -11.70 13.13 -32.65
C TYR A 246 -10.40 13.94 -32.78
N HIS A 247 -10.50 15.20 -33.21
CA HIS A 247 -9.34 16.08 -33.35
C HIS A 247 -9.11 16.96 -32.11
N LEU A 248 -8.05 16.63 -31.36
CA LEU A 248 -7.54 17.40 -30.23
C LEU A 248 -6.30 18.21 -30.66
N GLY A 249 -6.52 19.47 -31.04
CA GLY A 249 -5.47 20.26 -31.71
C GLY A 249 -5.13 19.63 -33.06
N GLU A 250 -3.85 19.39 -33.31
CA GLU A 250 -3.34 18.73 -34.52
C GLU A 250 -3.38 17.19 -34.44
N TYR A 251 -3.75 16.62 -33.29
CA TYR A 251 -3.73 15.18 -33.06
C TYR A 251 -5.12 14.57 -33.23
N LYS A 252 -5.21 13.53 -34.05
CA LYS A 252 -6.40 12.69 -34.19
C LYS A 252 -6.36 11.57 -33.15
N ILE A 253 -7.48 11.35 -32.47
CA ILE A 253 -7.67 10.28 -31.48
C ILE A 253 -8.91 9.48 -31.85
N ASP A 254 -8.74 8.22 -32.21
CA ASP A 254 -9.80 7.31 -32.64
C ASP A 254 -10.18 6.29 -31.57
N ALA A 255 -9.20 5.63 -30.94
CA ALA A 255 -9.46 4.60 -29.95
C ALA A 255 -8.50 4.66 -28.76
N LEU A 256 -9.01 4.21 -27.62
CA LEU A 256 -8.25 3.86 -26.44
C LEU A 256 -8.61 2.42 -26.06
N ALA A 257 -7.62 1.58 -25.83
CA ALA A 257 -7.85 0.21 -25.39
C ALA A 257 -6.98 -0.10 -24.18
N TYR A 258 -7.59 -0.77 -23.22
CA TYR A 258 -6.93 -1.31 -22.04
C TYR A 258 -7.41 -2.74 -21.82
N ALA A 259 -6.64 -3.70 -22.31
CA ALA A 259 -7.10 -5.09 -22.46
C ALA A 259 -8.48 -5.15 -23.13
N ASP A 260 -9.52 -5.62 -22.43
CA ASP A 260 -10.88 -5.78 -22.94
C ASP A 260 -11.73 -4.51 -22.89
N ASP A 261 -11.30 -3.49 -22.14
CA ASP A 261 -11.95 -2.18 -22.10
C ASP A 261 -11.53 -1.32 -23.31
N ILE A 262 -12.37 -1.23 -24.33
CA ILE A 262 -12.12 -0.43 -25.54
C ILE A 262 -13.06 0.79 -25.55
N VAL A 263 -12.53 1.97 -25.88
CA VAL A 263 -13.30 3.21 -26.01
C VAL A 263 -12.98 3.86 -27.34
N LEU A 264 -14.00 4.08 -28.17
CA LEU A 264 -13.90 4.74 -29.46
C LEU A 264 -14.33 6.21 -29.35
N PHE A 265 -13.74 7.06 -30.20
CA PHE A 265 -13.97 8.49 -30.28
C PHE A 265 -14.20 8.92 -31.72
N SER A 266 -15.24 9.72 -31.96
CA SER A 266 -15.50 10.32 -33.28
C SER A 266 -16.07 11.73 -33.14
N SER A 267 -15.72 12.60 -34.08
CA SER A 267 -16.35 13.92 -34.22
C SER A 267 -17.67 13.91 -34.98
N SER A 268 -18.13 12.77 -35.50
CA SER A 268 -19.42 12.66 -36.20
C SER A 268 -20.14 11.33 -35.94
N ILE A 269 -21.47 11.34 -36.07
CA ILE A 269 -22.30 10.13 -35.95
C ILE A 269 -21.94 9.10 -37.03
N LEU A 270 -21.79 9.55 -38.28
CA LEU A 270 -21.46 8.68 -39.42
C LEU A 270 -20.09 8.00 -39.21
N GLY A 271 -19.08 8.76 -38.80
CA GLY A 271 -17.76 8.20 -38.50
C GLY A 271 -17.84 7.17 -37.37
N MET A 272 -18.59 7.44 -36.30
CA MET A 272 -18.75 6.47 -35.21
C MET A 272 -19.43 5.18 -35.69
N LYS A 273 -20.46 5.28 -36.55
CA LYS A 273 -21.11 4.09 -37.13
C LYS A 273 -20.16 3.27 -37.99
N GLU A 274 -19.33 3.92 -38.80
CA GLU A 274 -18.31 3.27 -39.63
C GLU A 274 -17.26 2.54 -38.77
N MET A 275 -16.80 3.18 -37.70
CA MET A 275 -15.87 2.55 -36.74
C MET A 275 -16.48 1.34 -36.04
N LEU A 276 -17.75 1.42 -35.61
CA LEU A 276 -18.44 0.31 -34.93
C LEU A 276 -18.67 -0.89 -35.85
N LEU A 277 -19.04 -0.64 -37.11
CA LEU A 277 -19.20 -1.67 -38.13
C LEU A 277 -17.85 -2.39 -38.36
N THR A 278 -16.81 -1.61 -38.65
CA THR A 278 -15.47 -2.14 -38.90
C THR A 278 -14.92 -2.91 -37.70
N ALA A 279 -15.07 -2.36 -36.49
CA ALA A 279 -14.65 -3.03 -35.26
C ALA A 279 -15.39 -4.36 -35.05
N GLY A 280 -16.70 -4.38 -35.27
CA GLY A 280 -17.52 -5.59 -35.12
C GLY A 280 -17.13 -6.69 -36.11
N ASP A 281 -16.99 -6.33 -37.39
CA ASP A 281 -16.63 -7.26 -38.46
C ASP A 281 -15.23 -7.84 -38.24
N GLU A 282 -14.25 -6.99 -37.91
CA GLU A 282 -12.87 -7.43 -37.66
C GLU A 282 -12.72 -8.21 -36.36
N ALA A 283 -13.41 -7.81 -35.29
CA ALA A 283 -13.44 -8.60 -34.05
C ALA A 283 -13.96 -10.02 -34.32
N SER A 284 -15.01 -10.15 -35.12
CA SER A 284 -15.63 -11.45 -35.45
C SER A 284 -14.67 -12.40 -36.18
N LYS A 285 -13.79 -11.85 -37.04
CA LYS A 285 -12.73 -12.59 -37.75
C LYS A 285 -11.74 -13.25 -36.77
N TYR A 286 -11.45 -12.59 -35.65
CA TYR A 286 -10.52 -13.08 -34.64
C TYR A 286 -11.19 -13.88 -33.50
N GLY A 287 -12.49 -14.19 -33.63
CA GLY A 287 -13.27 -14.91 -32.63
C GLY A 287 -13.79 -14.04 -31.47
N LEU A 288 -13.61 -12.71 -31.55
CA LEU A 288 -14.11 -11.76 -30.56
C LEU A 288 -15.53 -11.31 -30.90
N GLN A 289 -16.33 -11.05 -29.87
CA GLN A 289 -17.67 -10.51 -30.01
C GLN A 289 -17.89 -9.41 -28.97
N PHE A 290 -18.64 -8.37 -29.34
CA PHE A 290 -19.02 -7.30 -28.42
C PHE A 290 -20.39 -7.56 -27.80
N ASN A 291 -20.53 -7.27 -26.51
CA ASN A 291 -21.80 -7.36 -25.80
C ASN A 291 -22.52 -6.01 -25.86
N ALA A 292 -23.45 -5.86 -26.81
CA ALA A 292 -24.22 -4.62 -27.01
C ALA A 292 -24.89 -4.10 -25.73
N ALA A 293 -25.44 -5.00 -24.89
CA ALA A 293 -26.12 -4.64 -23.65
C ALA A 293 -25.20 -4.08 -22.56
N LYS A 294 -23.89 -4.36 -22.65
CA LYS A 294 -22.86 -3.80 -21.77
C LYS A 294 -22.09 -2.65 -22.39
N CYS A 295 -22.18 -2.48 -23.71
CA CYS A 295 -21.64 -1.33 -24.41
C CYS A 295 -22.44 -0.08 -24.03
N ILE A 296 -21.76 1.06 -24.00
CA ILE A 296 -22.36 2.33 -23.59
C ILE A 296 -21.88 3.43 -24.52
N ALA A 297 -22.83 4.24 -25.00
CA ALA A 297 -22.56 5.40 -25.84
C ALA A 297 -22.85 6.72 -25.11
N MET A 298 -22.09 7.74 -25.46
CA MET A 298 -22.24 9.11 -24.98
C MET A 298 -21.96 10.08 -26.14
N SER A 299 -22.89 10.99 -26.38
CA SER A 299 -22.82 11.93 -27.50
C SER A 299 -23.03 13.35 -27.02
N ILE A 300 -22.09 14.23 -27.34
CA ILE A 300 -22.18 15.69 -27.18
C ILE A 300 -22.41 16.28 -28.56
N LEU A 301 -23.53 16.99 -28.70
CA LEU A 301 -23.93 17.71 -29.90
C LEU A 301 -23.88 19.21 -29.64
N ILE A 302 -23.76 20.01 -30.70
CA ILE A 302 -23.79 21.47 -30.58
C ILE A 302 -25.22 21.97 -30.79
N ALA A 303 -25.68 22.80 -29.86
CA ALA A 303 -26.95 23.50 -29.96
C ALA A 303 -26.68 24.91 -30.50
N SER A 304 -27.42 25.29 -31.54
CA SER A 304 -27.17 26.53 -32.28
C SER A 304 -27.72 27.77 -31.56
N LYS A 305 -28.74 27.63 -30.70
CA LYS A 305 -29.38 28.74 -29.98
C LYS A 305 -29.90 28.30 -28.58
N PRO A 306 -29.32 28.80 -27.46
CA PRO A 306 -28.03 29.52 -27.40
C PRO A 306 -26.87 28.63 -27.87
N LYS A 307 -25.74 29.24 -28.27
CA LYS A 307 -24.54 28.49 -28.71
C LYS A 307 -23.93 27.73 -27.52
N THR A 308 -24.40 26.51 -27.32
CA THR A 308 -24.03 25.64 -26.19
C THR A 308 -23.88 24.20 -26.68
N TYR A 309 -23.58 23.28 -25.78
CA TYR A 309 -23.61 21.85 -26.06
C TYR A 309 -24.86 21.21 -25.44
N LYS A 310 -25.37 20.16 -26.08
CA LYS A 310 -26.43 19.29 -25.57
C LYS A 310 -25.94 17.85 -25.54
N VAL A 311 -26.43 17.08 -24.58
CA VAL A 311 -26.16 15.64 -24.52
C VAL A 311 -27.28 14.94 -25.28
N SER A 312 -26.94 14.15 -26.30
CA SER A 312 -27.94 13.37 -27.03
C SER A 312 -28.31 12.13 -26.24
N THR A 313 -29.62 11.90 -26.11
CA THR A 313 -30.22 10.68 -25.52
C THR A 313 -30.80 9.75 -26.58
N ALA A 314 -30.75 10.13 -27.86
CA ALA A 314 -31.25 9.30 -28.96
C ALA A 314 -30.31 8.11 -29.22
N GLU A 315 -30.87 6.90 -29.24
CA GLU A 315 -30.14 5.69 -29.61
C GLU A 315 -29.74 5.78 -31.08
N SER A 316 -28.44 5.98 -31.32
CA SER A 316 -27.91 6.25 -32.66
C SER A 316 -26.93 5.19 -33.14
N PHE A 317 -26.60 4.20 -32.29
CA PHE A 317 -25.49 3.27 -32.49
C PHE A 317 -25.91 1.82 -32.22
N GLN A 318 -25.29 0.91 -32.95
CA GLN A 318 -25.51 -0.53 -32.85
C GLN A 318 -24.17 -1.26 -32.98
N ILE A 319 -24.05 -2.41 -32.33
CA ILE A 319 -22.90 -3.30 -32.50
C ILE A 319 -23.33 -4.75 -32.24
N GLY A 320 -22.78 -5.72 -32.97
CA GLY A 320 -23.12 -7.13 -32.79
C GLY A 320 -24.61 -7.45 -32.97
N GLY A 321 -25.31 -6.70 -33.83
CA GLY A 321 -26.75 -6.88 -34.11
C GLY A 321 -27.71 -6.30 -33.06
N GLY A 322 -27.23 -5.62 -32.01
CA GLY A 322 -28.06 -4.99 -30.99
C GLY A 322 -27.81 -3.49 -30.84
N PRO A 323 -28.78 -2.71 -30.32
CA PRO A 323 -28.61 -1.29 -30.04
C PRO A 323 -27.65 -1.08 -28.86
N ILE A 324 -26.86 0.00 -28.92
CA ILE A 324 -26.01 0.44 -27.82
C ILE A 324 -26.77 1.46 -26.99
N ARG A 325 -26.85 1.22 -25.68
CA ARG A 325 -27.48 2.15 -24.74
C ARG A 325 -26.79 3.51 -24.74
N GLN A 326 -27.58 4.57 -24.90
CA GLN A 326 -27.13 5.95 -24.82
C GLN A 326 -27.25 6.48 -23.37
N LEU A 327 -26.19 7.09 -22.83
CA LEU A 327 -26.22 7.68 -21.49
C LEU A 327 -27.01 8.98 -21.45
N VAL A 328 -27.86 9.11 -20.43
CA VAL A 328 -28.49 10.39 -20.07
C VAL A 328 -27.59 11.21 -19.14
N PRO A 329 -27.78 12.54 -19.00
CA PRO A 329 -26.88 13.42 -18.24
C PRO A 329 -26.64 13.05 -16.77
N THR A 330 -27.63 12.40 -16.12
CA THR A 330 -27.58 11.98 -14.71
C THR A 330 -26.91 10.63 -14.50
N GLU A 331 -26.72 9.86 -15.58
CA GLU A 331 -26.14 8.52 -15.50
C GLU A 331 -24.62 8.54 -15.59
N HIS A 332 -24.04 7.45 -15.13
CA HIS A 332 -22.61 7.26 -15.09
C HIS A 332 -22.23 5.89 -15.61
N PHE A 333 -21.17 5.81 -16.41
CA PHE A 333 -20.48 4.56 -16.69
C PHE A 333 -19.15 4.48 -15.96
N ARG A 334 -18.74 3.27 -15.63
CA ARG A 334 -17.47 3.01 -14.95
C ARG A 334 -16.43 2.62 -15.99
N TYR A 335 -15.35 3.39 -16.08
CA TYR A 335 -14.20 3.10 -16.92
C TYR A 335 -12.94 3.11 -16.05
N LEU A 336 -12.21 1.99 -16.01
CA LEU A 336 -11.00 1.81 -15.20
C LEU A 336 -11.16 2.23 -13.72
N GLY A 337 -12.33 1.96 -13.13
CA GLY A 337 -12.62 2.32 -11.73
C GLY A 337 -13.01 3.78 -11.48
N VAL A 338 -13.16 4.59 -12.53
CA VAL A 338 -13.64 5.98 -12.47
C VAL A 338 -15.02 6.08 -13.12
N HIS A 339 -15.90 6.87 -12.50
CA HIS A 339 -17.26 7.09 -13.02
C HIS A 339 -17.29 8.34 -13.89
N PHE A 340 -17.59 8.17 -15.17
CA PHE A 340 -17.78 9.21 -16.16
C PHE A 340 -19.26 9.45 -16.40
N SER A 341 -19.65 10.71 -16.55
CA SER A 341 -20.93 11.12 -17.12
C SER A 341 -20.72 12.09 -18.28
N PRO A 342 -21.78 12.38 -19.05
CA PRO A 342 -21.76 13.47 -20.02
C PRO A 342 -21.35 14.81 -19.43
N LEU A 343 -21.47 15.02 -18.11
CA LEU A 343 -21.05 16.23 -17.41
C LEU A 343 -19.58 16.20 -16.96
N GLY A 344 -18.97 15.02 -16.82
CA GLY A 344 -17.57 14.83 -16.46
C GLY A 344 -17.35 13.70 -15.46
N ILE A 345 -16.19 13.70 -14.80
CA ILE A 345 -15.85 12.69 -13.79
C ILE A 345 -16.60 13.00 -12.49
N ARG A 346 -17.26 11.98 -11.91
CA ARG A 346 -17.94 12.08 -10.60
C ARG A 346 -16.94 12.41 -9.48
N LYS A 347 -17.32 13.33 -8.59
CA LYS A 347 -16.52 13.66 -7.41
C LYS A 347 -16.39 12.43 -6.47
N PRO A 348 -15.17 12.01 -6.11
CA PRO A 348 -14.94 10.92 -5.17
C PRO A 348 -15.23 11.31 -3.72
N GLY A 349 -15.38 10.31 -2.84
CA GLY A 349 -15.30 10.49 -1.39
C GLY A 349 -16.58 10.19 -0.60
N GLY A 350 -17.71 9.87 -1.24
CA GLY A 350 -18.96 9.57 -0.55
C GLY A 350 -18.93 8.33 0.34
N THR A 351 -17.99 7.39 0.13
CA THR A 351 -17.94 6.10 0.84
C THR A 351 -16.96 6.07 2.01
N LEU A 352 -16.05 7.04 2.15
CA LEU A 352 -14.98 6.98 3.17
C LEU A 352 -15.55 6.90 4.59
N VAL A 353 -16.59 7.68 4.90
CA VAL A 353 -17.25 7.65 6.21
C VAL A 353 -17.80 6.26 6.53
N ARG A 354 -18.45 5.62 5.55
CA ARG A 354 -18.98 4.26 5.67
C ARG A 354 -17.85 3.24 5.88
N GLU A 355 -16.78 3.32 5.09
CA GLU A 355 -15.65 2.39 5.20
C GLU A 355 -14.89 2.55 6.53
N LEU A 356 -14.75 3.78 7.04
CA LEU A 356 -14.22 4.05 8.38
C LEU A 356 -15.15 3.49 9.48
N ALA A 357 -16.47 3.57 9.29
CA ALA A 357 -17.44 3.00 10.22
C ALA A 357 -17.36 1.46 10.24
N ASN A 358 -17.20 0.82 9.08
CA ASN A 358 -17.01 -0.64 8.98
C ASN A 358 -15.74 -1.10 9.71
N ILE A 359 -14.63 -0.38 9.58
CA ILE A 359 -13.41 -0.67 10.36
C ILE A 359 -13.66 -0.50 11.87
N ALA A 360 -14.47 0.49 12.25
CA ALA A 360 -14.76 0.80 13.64
C ALA A 360 -15.70 -0.24 14.30
N SER A 361 -16.63 -0.83 13.55
CA SER A 361 -17.55 -1.86 14.04
C SER A 361 -16.93 -3.26 14.05
N ALA A 362 -15.93 -3.51 13.20
CA ALA A 362 -15.24 -4.79 13.16
C ALA A 362 -14.53 -5.12 14.50
N PRO A 363 -14.53 -6.40 14.94
CA PRO A 363 -13.90 -6.87 16.18
C PRO A 363 -12.37 -6.94 16.02
N LEU A 364 -11.76 -5.77 15.82
CA LEU A 364 -10.34 -5.59 15.55
C LEU A 364 -9.66 -4.83 16.67
N LYS A 365 -8.41 -5.21 16.98
CA LYS A 365 -7.53 -4.44 17.85
C LYS A 365 -7.21 -3.07 17.20
N PRO A 366 -6.96 -1.99 17.97
CA PRO A 366 -6.68 -0.67 17.41
C PRO A 366 -5.51 -0.64 16.41
N GLN A 367 -4.44 -1.40 16.65
CA GLN A 367 -3.31 -1.53 15.72
C GLN A 367 -3.70 -2.18 14.38
N GLN A 368 -4.64 -3.13 14.39
CA GLN A 368 -5.15 -3.77 13.18
C GLN A 368 -5.98 -2.76 12.37
N ARG A 369 -6.82 -1.96 13.03
CA ARG A 369 -7.59 -0.87 12.39
C ARG A 369 -6.68 0.13 11.70
N LEU A 370 -5.61 0.56 12.37
CA LEU A 370 -4.60 1.46 11.78
C LEU A 370 -3.89 0.84 10.57
N LYS A 371 -3.56 -0.46 10.62
CA LYS A 371 -2.92 -1.14 9.49
C LYS A 371 -3.86 -1.23 8.29
N ILE A 372 -5.13 -1.58 8.50
CA ILE A 372 -6.16 -1.59 7.44
C ILE A 372 -6.31 -0.19 6.85
N LEU A 373 -6.41 0.83 7.71
CA LEU A 373 -6.50 2.23 7.28
C LEU A 373 -5.33 2.64 6.38
N ARG A 374 -4.10 2.40 6.82
CA ARG A 374 -2.87 2.87 6.16
C ARG A 374 -2.55 2.10 4.88
N CYS A 375 -2.70 0.78 4.90
CA CYS A 375 -2.23 -0.09 3.83
C CYS A 375 -3.31 -0.46 2.80
N PHE A 376 -4.59 -0.32 3.13
CA PHE A 376 -5.69 -0.78 2.27
C PHE A 376 -6.72 0.32 2.00
N LEU A 377 -7.25 0.96 3.06
CA LEU A 377 -8.32 1.93 2.91
C LEU A 377 -7.86 3.22 2.21
N VAL A 378 -6.83 3.90 2.75
CA VAL A 378 -6.34 5.16 2.18
C VAL A 378 -5.83 4.97 0.75
N PRO A 379 -4.98 3.96 0.44
CA PRO A 379 -4.53 3.69 -0.93
C PRO A 379 -5.67 3.40 -1.92
N ARG A 380 -6.76 2.76 -1.50
CA ARG A 380 -7.93 2.47 -2.36
C ARG A 380 -8.58 3.73 -2.93
N PHE A 381 -8.49 4.87 -2.23
CA PHE A 381 -8.99 6.14 -2.75
C PHE A 381 -8.00 6.87 -3.68
N TYR A 382 -6.72 6.51 -3.69
CA TYR A 382 -5.71 7.27 -4.46
C TYR A 382 -6.01 7.26 -5.94
N HIS A 383 -6.33 6.10 -6.51
CA HIS A 383 -6.63 5.98 -7.94
C HIS A 383 -7.74 6.95 -8.34
N GLN A 384 -8.87 6.91 -7.62
CA GLN A 384 -10.02 7.74 -7.91
C GLN A 384 -9.77 9.24 -7.64
N LEU A 385 -9.03 9.57 -6.57
CA LEU A 385 -8.75 10.96 -6.18
C LEU A 385 -7.74 11.65 -7.10
N VAL A 386 -6.73 10.92 -7.61
CA VAL A 386 -5.75 11.46 -8.58
C VAL A 386 -6.43 11.70 -9.93
N LEU A 387 -7.34 10.82 -10.32
CA LEU A 387 -8.00 10.88 -11.63
C LEU A 387 -9.15 11.87 -11.73
N SER A 388 -9.75 12.22 -10.61
CA SER A 388 -10.85 13.16 -10.55
C SER A 388 -10.37 14.57 -10.21
N ARG A 389 -11.12 15.59 -10.63
CA ARG A 389 -10.88 16.96 -10.17
C ARG A 389 -11.28 17.08 -8.70
N CYS A 390 -10.28 16.96 -7.82
CA CYS A 390 -10.45 17.16 -6.39
C CYS A 390 -10.08 18.59 -6.00
N HIS A 391 -10.97 19.28 -5.32
CA HIS A 391 -10.61 20.55 -4.68
C HIS A 391 -9.81 20.27 -3.40
N LEU A 392 -8.90 21.20 -3.06
CA LEU A 392 -8.09 21.11 -1.84
C LEU A 392 -8.96 20.99 -0.57
N GLN A 393 -10.14 21.64 -0.57
CA GLN A 393 -11.08 21.58 0.54
C GLN A 393 -11.69 20.20 0.73
N THR A 394 -11.92 19.46 -0.36
CA THR A 394 -12.37 18.05 -0.31
C THR A 394 -11.29 17.18 0.32
N LEU A 395 -10.03 17.31 -0.12
CA LEU A 395 -8.91 16.56 0.45
C LEU A 395 -8.73 16.84 1.94
N LYS A 396 -8.79 18.13 2.34
CA LYS A 396 -8.78 18.54 3.76
C LYS A 396 -9.94 17.92 4.55
N SER A 397 -11.12 17.78 3.95
CA SER A 397 -12.28 17.15 4.58
C SER A 397 -12.07 15.66 4.83
N LEU A 398 -11.56 14.93 3.82
CA LEU A 398 -11.21 13.50 3.96
C LEU A 398 -10.15 13.30 5.06
N ASP A 399 -9.11 14.14 5.07
CA ASP A 399 -8.07 14.11 6.11
C ASP A 399 -8.65 14.37 7.52
N ARG A 400 -9.62 15.29 7.64
CA ARG A 400 -10.33 15.53 8.91
C ARG A 400 -11.14 14.31 9.36
N GLN A 401 -11.83 13.63 8.44
CA GLN A 401 -12.60 12.41 8.74
C GLN A 401 -11.70 11.28 9.21
N VAL A 402 -10.57 11.05 8.51
CA VAL A 402 -9.58 10.03 8.92
C VAL A 402 -9.03 10.32 10.32
N ARG A 403 -8.61 11.56 10.60
CA ARG A 403 -8.12 11.94 11.93
C ARG A 403 -9.20 11.79 13.01
N ALA A 404 -10.45 12.12 12.71
CA ALA A 404 -11.56 11.95 13.65
C ALA A 404 -11.78 10.47 14.02
N ALA A 405 -11.77 9.57 13.04
CA ALA A 405 -11.87 8.14 13.28
C ALA A 405 -10.70 7.60 14.11
N VAL A 406 -9.46 7.99 13.76
CA VAL A 406 -8.25 7.56 14.48
C VAL A 406 -8.23 8.08 15.92
N ARG A 407 -8.64 9.33 16.16
CA ARG A 407 -8.81 9.87 17.51
C ARG A 407 -9.78 9.02 18.32
N LYS A 408 -10.91 8.59 17.74
CA LYS A 408 -11.88 7.72 18.41
C LYS A 408 -11.28 6.33 18.70
N TRP A 409 -10.57 5.72 17.76
CA TRP A 409 -9.97 4.39 17.93
C TRP A 409 -8.87 4.37 19.00
N LEU A 410 -8.06 5.43 19.07
CA LEU A 410 -6.95 5.56 20.02
C LEU A 410 -7.29 6.40 21.25
N ARG A 411 -8.53 6.87 21.40
CA ARG A 411 -9.00 7.73 22.50
C ARG A 411 -8.18 9.01 22.68
N LEU A 412 -7.65 9.55 21.59
CA LEU A 412 -6.78 10.74 21.60
C LEU A 412 -7.58 12.05 21.69
N PRO A 413 -7.10 13.07 22.43
CA PRO A 413 -7.75 14.38 22.51
C PRO A 413 -7.64 15.17 21.20
N LYS A 414 -8.45 16.24 21.08
CA LYS A 414 -8.54 17.04 19.84
C LYS A 414 -7.27 17.82 19.52
N ASP A 415 -6.50 18.20 20.53
CA ASP A 415 -5.31 19.05 20.43
C ASP A 415 -3.99 18.28 20.26
N VAL A 416 -4.07 16.97 19.96
CA VAL A 416 -2.88 16.22 19.51
C VAL A 416 -2.31 16.85 18.24
N PRO A 417 -0.98 17.08 18.14
CA PRO A 417 -0.36 17.67 16.97
C PRO A 417 -0.72 16.92 15.68
N ILE A 418 -1.04 17.67 14.62
CA ILE A 418 -1.32 17.09 13.29
C ILE A 418 -0.11 16.28 12.81
N GLY A 419 1.10 16.75 13.12
CA GLY A 419 2.34 16.02 12.94
C GLY A 419 2.22 14.57 13.37
N TYR A 420 1.68 14.25 14.55
CA TYR A 420 1.61 12.88 15.08
C TYR A 420 0.79 11.89 14.25
N PHE A 421 -0.10 12.34 13.37
CA PHE A 421 -0.85 11.44 12.50
C PHE A 421 -0.04 11.01 11.27
N HIS A 422 0.85 11.87 10.75
CA HIS A 422 1.21 11.82 9.32
C HIS A 422 2.65 11.39 8.90
N ALA A 423 3.58 10.94 9.77
CA ALA A 423 4.93 10.43 9.31
C ALA A 423 4.82 8.99 9.48
N ARG A 424 5.53 8.33 8.57
CA ARG A 424 6.58 7.39 8.92
C ARG A 424 6.68 7.13 10.42
N CYS A 425 6.34 5.91 10.76
CA CYS A 425 6.41 5.43 12.13
C CYS A 425 7.82 5.58 12.72
N LEU A 426 8.86 5.54 11.87
CA LEU A 426 10.24 5.77 12.29
C LEU A 426 10.47 7.15 12.92
N ASP A 427 9.76 8.20 12.51
CA ASP A 427 9.87 9.53 13.13
C ASP A 427 9.03 9.64 14.44
N GLY A 428 8.51 8.52 14.96
CA GLY A 428 7.77 8.42 16.23
C GLY A 428 6.25 8.58 16.15
N ARG A 429 5.63 8.47 14.97
CA ARG A 429 4.20 8.77 14.73
C ARG A 429 3.39 7.67 14.00
N LEU A 430 2.14 7.94 13.63
CA LEU A 430 1.18 6.91 13.18
C LEU A 430 1.31 6.45 11.72
N GLY A 431 1.98 7.19 10.83
CA GLY A 431 2.20 6.75 9.45
C GLY A 431 1.00 6.87 8.52
N ILE A 432 0.04 7.74 8.84
CA ILE A 432 -1.19 7.88 8.04
C ILE A 432 -0.91 8.85 6.89
N PRO A 433 -1.04 8.43 5.62
CA PRO A 433 -0.86 9.35 4.51
C PRO A 433 -1.85 10.51 4.57
N PHE A 434 -1.43 11.69 4.11
CA PHE A 434 -2.24 12.90 4.12
C PHE A 434 -2.71 13.21 2.70
N PHE A 435 -4.02 13.11 2.43
CA PHE A 435 -4.56 13.27 1.09
C PHE A 435 -4.21 14.63 0.48
N ARG A 436 -4.25 15.71 1.27
CA ARG A 436 -3.94 17.06 0.80
C ARG A 436 -2.50 17.22 0.24
N THR A 437 -1.53 16.39 0.61
CA THR A 437 -0.19 16.44 0.01
C THR A 437 0.11 15.24 -0.87
N ALA A 438 -0.42 14.06 -0.54
CA ALA A 438 -0.20 12.84 -1.32
C ALA A 438 -0.88 12.88 -2.70
N ILE A 439 -2.11 13.37 -2.78
CA ILE A 439 -2.86 13.39 -4.05
C ILE A 439 -2.23 14.39 -5.04
N PRO A 440 -1.97 15.67 -4.67
CA PRO A 440 -1.27 16.58 -5.57
C PRO A 440 0.10 16.06 -6.02
N ALA A 441 0.87 15.40 -5.15
CA ALA A 441 2.16 14.83 -5.52
C ALA A 441 2.04 13.74 -6.58
N LEU A 442 1.04 12.86 -6.43
CA LEU A 442 0.74 11.82 -7.41
C LEU A 442 0.19 12.39 -8.72
N VAL A 443 -0.60 13.46 -8.66
CA VAL A 443 -1.07 14.17 -9.86
C VAL A 443 0.11 14.79 -10.59
N HIS A 444 0.97 15.54 -9.89
CA HIS A 444 2.14 16.19 -10.45
C HIS A 444 3.07 15.16 -11.11
N SER A 445 3.59 14.21 -10.35
CA SER A 445 4.51 13.18 -10.86
C SER A 445 3.94 12.50 -12.12
N ARG A 446 2.72 11.98 -12.05
CA ARG A 446 2.17 11.19 -13.16
C ARG A 446 1.79 12.03 -14.39
N LEU A 447 1.43 13.29 -14.23
CA LEU A 447 1.15 14.17 -15.37
C LEU A 447 2.45 14.68 -15.99
N SER A 448 3.47 14.96 -15.19
CA SER A 448 4.80 15.34 -15.69
C SER A 448 5.43 14.21 -16.51
N ASP A 449 5.25 12.96 -16.11
CA ASP A 449 5.73 11.79 -16.86
C ASP A 449 5.16 11.72 -18.30
N MET A 450 4.00 12.35 -18.57
CA MET A 450 3.41 12.38 -19.92
C MET A 450 4.20 13.25 -20.90
N ALA A 451 5.00 14.20 -20.42
CA ALA A 451 5.81 15.10 -21.25
C ALA A 451 6.88 14.33 -22.04
N GLU A 452 7.47 13.32 -21.40
CA GLU A 452 8.55 12.49 -21.94
C GLU A 452 8.02 11.28 -22.74
N SER A 453 6.71 11.18 -22.92
CA SER A 453 6.12 10.07 -23.67
C SER A 453 6.56 10.08 -25.14
N SER A 454 6.87 8.90 -25.67
CA SER A 454 7.23 8.71 -27.09
C SER A 454 6.04 8.93 -28.03
N CYS A 455 4.79 8.85 -27.57
CA CYS A 455 3.61 9.07 -28.40
C CYS A 455 3.22 10.55 -28.52
N ALA A 456 3.07 11.01 -29.76
CA ALA A 456 2.73 12.39 -30.08
C ALA A 456 1.35 12.79 -29.54
N ALA A 457 0.35 11.90 -29.58
CA ALA A 457 -0.97 12.16 -29.00
C ALA A 457 -0.90 12.37 -27.47
N VAL A 458 0.01 11.67 -26.77
CA VAL A 458 0.18 11.81 -25.31
C VAL A 458 0.73 13.18 -24.99
N ARG A 459 1.74 13.61 -25.75
CA ARG A 459 2.31 14.96 -25.66
C ARG A 459 1.25 16.02 -26.02
N GLY A 460 0.40 15.77 -27.01
CA GLY A 460 -0.74 16.64 -27.34
C GLY A 460 -1.73 16.83 -26.19
N VAL A 461 -2.11 15.74 -25.53
CA VAL A 461 -2.96 15.79 -24.32
C VAL A 461 -2.25 16.52 -23.18
N PHE A 462 -0.96 16.27 -22.98
CA PHE A 462 -0.15 16.96 -21.97
C PHE A 462 -0.16 18.49 -22.18
N CYS A 463 0.00 18.96 -23.41
CA CYS A 463 -0.03 20.38 -23.76
C CYS A 463 -1.41 21.03 -23.60
N HIS A 464 -2.49 20.26 -23.52
CA HIS A 464 -3.84 20.81 -23.41
C HIS A 464 -4.02 21.62 -22.10
N ARG A 465 -4.65 22.79 -22.21
CA ARG A 465 -4.86 23.76 -21.11
C ARG A 465 -5.41 23.15 -19.82
N SER A 466 -6.27 22.14 -19.92
CA SER A 466 -6.91 21.50 -18.77
C SER A 466 -5.96 20.59 -17.98
N VAL A 467 -4.97 19.98 -18.64
CA VAL A 467 -3.92 19.16 -18.03
C VAL A 467 -2.87 20.07 -17.40
N GLN A 468 -2.40 21.08 -18.14
CA GLN A 468 -1.50 22.11 -17.62
C GLN A 468 -2.06 22.85 -16.40
N ALA A 469 -3.37 23.16 -16.39
CA ALA A 469 -4.03 23.71 -15.21
C ALA A 469 -4.05 22.75 -14.01
N SER A 470 -4.09 21.44 -14.25
CA SER A 470 -4.06 20.41 -13.20
C SER A 470 -2.64 20.27 -12.61
N ILE A 471 -1.60 20.39 -13.44
CA ILE A 471 -0.19 20.45 -13.00
C ILE A 471 0.04 21.69 -12.13
N ARG A 472 -0.32 22.89 -12.64
CA ARG A 472 -0.21 24.14 -11.87
C ARG A 472 -0.98 24.10 -10.55
N TRP A 473 -2.17 23.51 -10.56
CA TRP A 473 -2.94 23.29 -9.33
C TRP A 473 -2.18 22.36 -8.36
N ALA A 474 -1.57 21.29 -8.85
CA ALA A 474 -0.81 20.35 -8.04
C ALA A 474 0.42 21.02 -7.42
N GLU A 475 1.20 21.77 -8.20
CA GLU A 475 2.35 22.56 -7.74
C GLU A 475 1.93 23.55 -6.63
N THR A 476 0.87 24.32 -6.89
CA THR A 476 0.31 25.27 -5.92
C THR A 476 -0.15 24.55 -4.64
N ALA A 477 -0.80 23.39 -4.76
CA ALA A 477 -1.29 22.61 -3.63
C ALA A 477 -0.16 21.95 -2.82
N LEU A 478 0.96 21.65 -3.47
CA LEU A 478 2.19 21.14 -2.88
C LEU A 478 2.97 22.22 -2.12
N SER A 479 2.67 23.50 -2.34
CA SER A 479 3.02 24.54 -1.38
C SER A 479 2.13 24.42 -0.15
N PHE A 480 2.72 23.92 0.95
CA PHE A 480 2.04 23.75 2.22
C PHE A 480 2.73 24.57 3.29
N HIS A 481 2.00 25.56 3.83
CA HIS A 481 2.56 26.53 4.79
C HIS A 481 3.85 27.21 4.27
N GLY A 482 3.87 27.59 3.00
CA GLY A 482 5.01 28.27 2.38
C GLY A 482 6.20 27.38 2.01
N ARG A 483 6.11 26.05 2.20
CA ARG A 483 7.17 25.10 1.83
C ARG A 483 6.73 24.20 0.66
N PRO A 484 7.56 24.03 -0.38
CA PRO A 484 7.28 23.09 -1.45
C PRO A 484 7.49 21.64 -0.97
N LEU A 485 6.51 20.77 -1.18
CA LEU A 485 6.52 19.37 -0.72
C LEU A 485 6.43 18.36 -1.88
N ILE A 486 7.27 18.56 -2.90
CA ILE A 486 7.19 17.87 -4.20
C ILE A 486 7.57 16.38 -4.07
N ASP A 487 8.67 16.08 -3.40
CA ASP A 487 9.15 14.70 -3.23
C ASP A 487 8.70 14.09 -1.88
N GLN A 488 8.85 12.77 -1.79
CA GLN A 488 8.41 11.99 -0.61
C GLN A 488 9.27 12.27 0.62
N GLU A 489 10.56 12.58 0.44
CA GLU A 489 11.48 12.85 1.52
C GLU A 489 11.21 14.22 2.16
N ALA A 490 11.02 15.26 1.34
CA ALA A 490 10.59 16.59 1.80
C ALA A 490 9.29 16.53 2.60
N ARG A 491 8.30 15.76 2.12
CA ARG A 491 7.06 15.49 2.89
C ARG A 491 7.34 14.81 4.23
N GLY A 492 8.23 13.83 4.24
CA GLY A 492 8.65 13.14 5.47
C GLY A 492 9.27 14.10 6.48
N LYS A 493 10.29 14.85 6.05
CA LYS A 493 11.06 15.83 6.84
C LYS A 493 10.18 16.95 7.39
N TYR A 494 9.35 17.57 6.54
CA TYR A 494 8.43 18.64 6.94
C TYR A 494 7.60 18.25 8.15
N TRP A 495 7.15 17.01 8.12
CA TRP A 495 6.05 16.58 8.96
C TRP A 495 6.62 15.97 10.25
N ALA A 496 7.83 15.40 10.18
CA ALA A 496 8.67 15.11 11.34
C ALA A 496 9.03 16.41 12.07
N SER A 497 9.49 17.43 11.35
CA SER A 497 9.77 18.78 11.91
C SER A 497 8.55 19.35 12.62
N LEU A 498 7.36 19.29 12.03
CA LEU A 498 6.13 19.79 12.66
C LEU A 498 5.77 19.03 13.95
N LEU A 499 6.09 17.73 14.02
CA LEU A 499 5.92 16.94 15.24
C LEU A 499 6.96 17.33 16.30
N HIS A 500 8.24 17.37 15.93
CA HIS A 500 9.36 17.58 16.86
C HIS A 500 9.42 19.03 17.38
N GLN A 501 8.88 20.00 16.65
CA GLN A 501 8.71 21.37 17.14
C GLN A 501 7.55 21.51 18.14
N ALA A 502 6.59 20.59 18.13
CA ALA A 502 5.48 20.63 19.08
C ALA A 502 5.95 20.18 20.48
N ASN A 503 5.45 20.83 21.53
CA ASN A 503 5.75 20.46 22.93
C ASN A 503 5.50 18.98 23.23
N ASP A 504 4.45 18.40 22.63
CA ASP A 504 4.11 16.98 22.81
C ASP A 504 4.99 16.03 22.00
N GLY A 505 5.71 16.51 20.98
CA GLY A 505 6.52 15.69 20.08
C GLY A 505 8.04 15.93 20.14
N LYS A 506 8.51 16.96 20.86
CA LYS A 506 9.95 17.30 20.98
C LYS A 506 10.83 16.13 21.41
N GLU A 507 10.40 15.38 22.42
CA GLU A 507 11.15 14.21 22.91
C GLU A 507 11.15 13.03 21.93
N LEU A 508 10.40 13.09 20.81
CA LEU A 508 10.33 12.03 19.79
C LEU A 508 11.36 12.18 18.67
N SER A 509 12.21 13.22 18.69
CA SER A 509 13.21 13.50 17.65
C SER A 509 14.22 12.37 17.47
N GLU A 510 14.64 11.72 18.55
CA GLU A 510 15.60 10.61 18.53
C GLU A 510 14.95 9.24 18.22
N CYS A 511 13.64 9.18 18.01
CA CYS A 511 12.91 7.92 17.85
C CYS A 511 13.39 7.07 16.67
N ALA A 512 13.83 7.72 15.58
CA ALA A 512 14.27 7.05 14.35
C ALA A 512 15.60 6.28 14.50
N ARG A 513 16.41 6.60 15.51
CA ARG A 513 17.77 6.06 15.67
C ARG A 513 17.79 4.58 16.04
N VAL A 514 16.75 4.10 16.70
CA VAL A 514 16.67 2.71 17.18
C VAL A 514 15.30 2.12 16.86
N ARG A 515 15.29 1.01 16.12
CA ARG A 515 14.07 0.34 15.67
C ARG A 515 13.10 0.00 16.80
N ALA A 516 13.61 -0.48 17.94
CA ALA A 516 12.79 -0.83 19.11
C ALA A 516 12.01 0.35 19.69
N SER A 517 12.40 1.59 19.37
CA SER A 517 11.68 2.79 19.75
C SER A 517 10.37 2.97 18.97
N HIS A 518 10.19 2.38 17.79
CA HIS A 518 8.99 2.62 16.97
C HIS A 518 8.38 1.38 16.31
N SER A 519 9.07 0.24 16.34
CA SER A 519 8.65 -1.03 15.74
C SER A 519 7.20 -1.41 16.10
N TRP A 520 6.82 -1.19 17.35
CA TRP A 520 5.54 -1.59 17.92
C TRP A 520 4.33 -0.83 17.37
N VAL A 521 4.55 0.35 16.78
CA VAL A 521 3.48 1.14 16.15
C VAL A 521 3.01 0.49 14.85
N ASP A 522 3.92 -0.17 14.12
CA ASP A 522 3.59 -0.81 12.83
C ASP A 522 3.48 -2.34 12.90
N ARG A 523 4.08 -2.97 13.93
CA ARG A 523 4.01 -4.42 14.11
C ARG A 523 2.65 -4.86 14.63
N ASN A 524 2.06 -5.83 13.94
CA ASN A 524 0.90 -6.57 14.42
C ASN A 524 1.32 -7.66 15.40
N SER A 525 2.11 -7.29 16.42
CA SER A 525 2.60 -8.24 17.42
C SER A 525 1.44 -8.78 18.25
N THR A 526 1.34 -10.10 18.37
CA THR A 526 0.38 -10.78 19.25
C THR A 526 0.64 -10.44 20.72
N ALA A 527 1.90 -10.11 21.07
CA ALA A 527 2.32 -9.80 22.43
C ALA A 527 1.74 -8.49 22.99
N LEU A 528 1.23 -7.59 22.14
CA LEU A 528 0.68 -6.30 22.58
C LEU A 528 -0.85 -6.32 22.58
N SER A 529 -1.43 -6.14 23.77
CA SER A 529 -2.89 -6.01 23.92
C SER A 529 -3.39 -4.72 23.27
N GLY A 530 -4.64 -4.70 22.82
CA GLY A 530 -5.23 -3.47 22.26
C GLY A 530 -5.32 -2.34 23.30
N ARG A 531 -5.45 -2.69 24.59
CA ARG A 531 -5.46 -1.76 25.71
C ARG A 531 -4.08 -1.11 25.90
N ASP A 532 -3.03 -1.92 26.00
CA ASP A 532 -1.65 -1.41 26.15
C ASP A 532 -1.25 -0.56 24.94
N TYR A 533 -1.63 -0.97 23.73
CA TYR A 533 -1.37 -0.20 22.51
C TYR A 533 -1.92 1.24 22.59
N VAL A 534 -3.17 1.39 23.05
CA VAL A 534 -3.78 2.71 23.27
C VAL A 534 -3.04 3.49 24.36
N GLN A 535 -2.79 2.85 25.51
CA GLN A 535 -2.10 3.47 26.64
C GLN A 535 -0.69 3.95 26.27
N PHE A 536 0.04 3.17 25.48
CA PHE A 536 1.38 3.52 25.00
C PHE A 536 1.35 4.76 24.12
N HIS A 537 0.34 4.90 23.26
CA HIS A 537 0.16 6.13 22.48
C HIS A 537 -0.12 7.34 23.38
N HIS A 538 -0.87 7.18 24.48
CA HIS A 538 -1.09 8.27 25.43
C HIS A 538 0.18 8.73 26.15
N VAL A 539 1.01 7.77 26.58
CA VAL A 539 2.35 8.07 27.14
C VAL A 539 3.22 8.76 26.09
N ARG A 540 3.27 8.21 24.88
CA ARG A 540 4.14 8.66 23.80
C ARG A 540 3.86 10.09 23.35
N VAL A 541 2.60 10.45 23.13
CA VAL A 541 2.21 11.79 22.65
C VAL A 541 1.78 12.72 23.80
N ASN A 542 2.13 12.37 25.05
CA ASN A 542 1.91 13.21 26.22
C ASN A 542 0.45 13.69 26.38
N THR A 543 -0.50 12.76 26.18
CA THR A 543 -1.94 13.02 26.32
C THR A 543 -2.52 12.44 27.60
N LEU A 544 -1.66 12.10 28.56
CA LEU A 544 -2.09 11.74 29.90
C LEU A 544 -2.64 12.99 30.60
N PRO A 545 -3.83 12.91 31.24
CA PRO A 545 -4.39 14.03 31.99
C PRO A 545 -3.46 14.48 33.14
N THR A 546 -2.97 15.71 33.04
CA THR A 546 -2.28 16.44 34.12
C THR A 546 -2.79 17.88 34.15
N CYS A 547 -2.58 18.63 35.25
CA CYS A 547 -3.03 20.02 35.37
C CYS A 547 -2.48 20.91 34.24
N VAL A 548 -1.20 20.75 33.86
CA VAL A 548 -0.61 21.45 32.71
C VAL A 548 -1.33 21.13 31.40
N ARG A 549 -1.79 19.88 31.24
CA ARG A 549 -2.46 19.40 30.03
C ARG A 549 -3.91 19.84 29.96
N THR A 550 -4.63 19.78 31.07
CA THR A 550 -6.06 20.12 31.18
C THR A 550 -6.30 21.64 31.26
N SER A 551 -5.30 22.41 31.69
CA SER A 551 -5.33 23.89 31.69
C SER A 551 -5.07 24.52 30.32
N ARG A 552 -4.68 23.75 29.29
CA ARG A 552 -4.46 24.29 27.93
C ARG A 552 -5.72 24.99 27.42
N GLY A 553 -5.57 26.21 26.94
CA GLY A 553 -6.68 27.06 26.48
C GLY A 553 -7.47 27.78 27.58
N ARG A 554 -7.11 27.60 28.87
CA ARG A 554 -7.73 28.24 30.04
C ARG A 554 -6.72 29.01 30.91
N ARG A 555 -5.56 29.35 30.33
CA ARG A 555 -4.49 30.11 31.00
C ARG A 555 -4.77 31.60 30.88
N VAL A 556 -5.66 32.09 31.72
CA VAL A 556 -5.87 33.53 31.95
C VAL A 556 -5.41 33.81 33.39
N VAL A 557 -5.14 35.08 33.74
CA VAL A 557 -4.89 35.48 35.14
C VAL A 557 -6.05 34.97 36.02
N GLY A 558 -5.75 34.21 37.09
CA GLY A 558 -6.75 33.48 37.88
C GLY A 558 -7.09 32.06 37.38
N GLY A 559 -6.34 31.52 36.40
CA GLY A 559 -6.51 30.16 35.88
C GLY A 559 -6.20 29.06 36.90
N PRO A 560 -6.64 27.80 36.63
CA PRO A 560 -6.49 26.70 37.59
C PRO A 560 -5.02 26.42 37.91
N PRO A 561 -4.68 26.10 39.17
CA PRO A 561 -3.30 25.86 39.58
C PRO A 561 -2.71 24.70 38.79
N ILE A 562 -1.48 24.91 38.31
CA ILE A 562 -0.72 23.89 37.56
C ILE A 562 0.27 23.14 38.44
N GLU A 563 0.28 23.40 39.74
CA GLU A 563 1.07 22.68 40.72
C GLU A 563 0.62 21.21 40.82
N CYS A 564 1.56 20.35 41.19
CA CYS A 564 1.31 18.93 41.32
C CYS A 564 0.27 18.67 42.41
N ARG A 565 -0.82 17.99 42.04
CA ARG A 565 -1.87 17.53 42.97
C ARG A 565 -1.36 16.60 44.09
N ALA A 566 -0.12 16.15 44.03
CA ALA A 566 0.53 15.43 45.12
C ALA A 566 1.12 16.33 46.23
N GLY A 567 1.06 17.66 46.08
CA GLY A 567 1.53 18.62 47.07
C GLY A 567 3.06 18.78 47.15
N CYS A 568 3.79 18.49 46.06
CA CYS A 568 5.26 18.57 46.06
C CYS A 568 5.84 19.92 45.58
N GLY A 569 4.99 20.94 45.40
CA GLY A 569 5.42 22.28 44.97
C GLY A 569 5.97 22.38 43.53
N THR A 570 5.95 21.30 42.75
CA THR A 570 6.44 21.29 41.35
C THR A 570 5.29 21.36 40.36
N THR A 571 5.51 21.93 39.17
CA THR A 571 4.53 21.93 38.07
C THR A 571 4.13 20.53 37.61
N GLU A 572 2.83 20.26 37.51
CA GLU A 572 2.25 18.96 37.14
C GLU A 572 2.34 18.64 35.64
N THR A 573 3.55 18.33 35.19
CA THR A 573 3.79 17.72 33.87
C THR A 573 3.75 16.20 33.95
N ALA A 574 3.48 15.51 32.85
CA ALA A 574 3.56 14.05 32.82
C ALA A 574 4.98 13.55 33.12
N ALA A 575 6.01 14.27 32.62
CA ALA A 575 7.40 13.99 32.92
C ALA A 575 7.66 14.05 34.44
N HIS A 576 7.22 15.10 35.12
CA HIS A 576 7.32 15.21 36.57
C HIS A 576 6.56 14.08 37.28
N VAL A 577 5.28 13.87 36.96
CA VAL A 577 4.46 12.84 37.60
C VAL A 577 5.08 11.44 37.47
N ILE A 578 5.59 11.10 36.29
CA ILE A 578 6.10 9.77 35.99
C ILE A 578 7.55 9.57 36.47
N GLN A 579 8.39 10.61 36.43
CA GLN A 579 9.83 10.51 36.70
C GLN A 579 10.30 11.15 38.00
N GLY A 580 9.62 12.19 38.51
CA GLY A 580 10.10 12.99 39.63
C GLY A 580 9.27 12.91 40.90
N CYS A 581 7.93 12.82 40.78
CA CYS A 581 7.03 12.95 41.92
C CYS A 581 7.32 11.93 43.04
N HIS A 582 7.36 12.36 44.30
CA HIS A 582 7.63 11.46 45.43
C HIS A 582 6.61 10.30 45.52
N ARG A 583 5.34 10.55 45.18
CA ARG A 583 4.27 9.53 45.18
C ARG A 583 4.46 8.41 44.16
N THR A 584 5.31 8.59 43.13
CA THR A 584 5.61 7.55 42.14
C THR A 584 6.94 6.85 42.38
N HIS A 585 7.68 7.17 43.45
CA HIS A 585 9.01 6.62 43.73
C HIS A 585 9.04 5.08 43.69
N GLY A 586 8.20 4.40 44.48
CA GLY A 586 8.13 2.94 44.46
C GLY A 586 7.71 2.34 43.10
N GLY A 587 6.87 3.04 42.34
CA GLY A 587 6.51 2.63 40.97
C GLY A 587 7.68 2.76 39.98
N ARG A 588 8.54 3.76 40.15
CA ARG A 588 9.76 3.92 39.36
C ARG A 588 10.75 2.79 39.62
N ILE A 589 10.92 2.38 40.89
CA ILE A 589 11.75 1.22 41.27
C ILE A 589 11.20 -0.05 40.59
N LEU A 590 9.91 -0.35 40.76
CA LEU A 590 9.30 -1.54 40.13
C LEU A 590 9.45 -1.58 38.59
N ARG A 591 9.38 -0.42 37.93
CA ARG A 591 9.62 -0.31 36.48
C ARG A 591 11.08 -0.56 36.13
N HIS A 592 12.02 0.01 36.89
CA HIS A 592 13.46 -0.19 36.75
C HIS A 592 13.81 -1.67 36.88
N ASP A 593 13.39 -2.32 37.98
CA ASP A 593 13.66 -3.73 38.24
C ASP A 593 13.06 -4.62 37.15
N ALA A 594 11.89 -4.27 36.62
CA ALA A 594 11.28 -5.01 35.52
C ALA A 594 12.09 -4.93 34.22
N ILE A 595 12.78 -3.82 33.98
CA ILE A 595 13.70 -3.68 32.83
C ILE A 595 14.95 -4.53 33.07
N CYS A 596 15.56 -4.43 34.25
CA CYS A 596 16.73 -5.23 34.62
C CYS A 596 16.44 -6.73 34.52
N ARG A 597 15.31 -7.21 35.03
CA ARG A 597 14.89 -8.61 34.94
C ARG A 597 14.82 -9.13 33.50
N ILE A 598 14.37 -8.32 32.54
CA ILE A 598 14.34 -8.72 31.12
C ILE A 598 15.75 -8.86 30.56
N ALA A 599 16.63 -7.90 30.85
CA ALA A 599 18.02 -7.94 30.42
C ALA A 599 18.75 -9.15 31.01
N VAL A 600 18.63 -9.38 32.32
CA VAL A 600 19.22 -10.52 33.03
C VAL A 600 18.73 -11.85 32.46
N SER A 601 17.40 -12.01 32.27
CA SER A 601 16.84 -13.23 31.70
C SER A 601 17.36 -13.49 30.29
N SER A 602 17.52 -12.44 29.48
CA SER A 602 18.02 -12.56 28.10
C SER A 602 19.51 -12.88 28.06
N LEU A 603 20.32 -12.26 28.92
CA LEU A 603 21.75 -12.54 29.07
C LEU A 603 21.98 -14.01 29.49
N ARG A 604 21.23 -14.50 30.47
CA ARG A 604 21.31 -15.92 30.90
C ARG A 604 20.94 -16.87 29.77
N GLN A 605 19.92 -16.57 28.97
CA GLN A 605 19.56 -17.36 27.78
C GLN A 605 20.65 -17.37 26.70
N LEU A 606 21.51 -16.34 26.66
CA LEU A 606 22.65 -16.24 25.75
C LEU A 606 23.94 -16.85 26.32
N GLY A 607 23.86 -17.50 27.48
CA GLY A 607 24.98 -18.19 28.14
C GLY A 607 25.88 -17.29 28.99
N TRP A 608 25.45 -16.07 29.35
CA TRP A 608 26.19 -15.23 30.28
C TRP A 608 25.90 -15.64 31.73
N SER A 609 26.95 -15.68 32.56
CA SER A 609 26.79 -15.68 34.02
C SER A 609 26.47 -14.25 34.47
N VAL A 610 25.45 -14.06 35.30
CA VAL A 610 24.94 -12.71 35.63
C VAL A 610 24.75 -12.53 37.13
N ARG A 611 25.47 -11.55 37.69
CA ARG A 611 25.31 -11.05 39.06
C ARG A 611 24.46 -9.76 39.04
N GLN A 612 23.45 -9.68 39.90
CA GLN A 612 22.56 -8.52 40.04
C GLN A 612 22.96 -7.69 41.26
N GLU A 613 22.90 -6.36 41.13
CA GLU A 613 23.21 -5.38 42.18
C GLU A 613 24.55 -5.62 42.94
N PRO A 614 25.69 -5.86 42.25
CA PRO A 614 26.98 -5.97 42.92
C PRO A 614 27.43 -4.67 43.56
N HIS A 615 28.32 -4.79 44.54
CA HIS A 615 28.77 -3.69 45.39
C HIS A 615 30.26 -3.44 45.17
N PHE A 616 30.63 -2.24 44.73
CA PHE A 616 32.02 -1.83 44.52
C PHE A 616 32.37 -0.62 45.39
N HIS A 617 33.50 -0.70 46.09
CA HIS A 617 33.96 0.37 46.97
C HIS A 617 34.90 1.29 46.19
N THR A 618 34.53 2.55 46.01
CA THR A 618 35.36 3.52 45.28
C THR A 618 35.77 4.66 46.19
N ARG A 619 36.76 5.47 45.77
CA ARG A 619 37.15 6.69 46.49
C ARG A 619 36.00 7.68 46.68
N GLU A 620 35.02 7.66 45.79
CA GLU A 620 33.80 8.50 45.83
C GLU A 620 32.64 7.83 46.59
N GLY A 621 32.90 6.72 47.29
CA GLY A 621 31.92 5.95 48.05
C GLY A 621 31.47 4.66 47.35
N LEU A 622 30.40 4.07 47.88
CA LEU A 622 29.85 2.79 47.40
C LEU A 622 29.12 2.98 46.05
N ARG A 623 29.52 2.21 45.04
CA ARG A 623 28.88 2.17 43.71
C ARG A 623 28.17 0.83 43.52
N LYS A 624 26.93 0.87 43.02
CA LYS A 624 26.08 -0.30 42.79
C LYS A 624 25.50 -0.28 41.38
N PRO A 625 26.18 -0.88 40.37
CA PRO A 625 25.56 -1.09 39.07
C PRO A 625 24.47 -2.16 39.18
N ASP A 626 23.53 -2.20 38.23
CA ASP A 626 22.41 -3.16 38.31
C ASP A 626 22.81 -4.58 37.92
N ILE A 627 23.75 -4.72 36.98
CA ILE A 627 24.09 -5.99 36.33
C ILE A 627 25.59 -6.06 36.07
N VAL A 628 26.22 -7.18 36.43
CA VAL A 628 27.55 -7.59 35.94
C VAL A 628 27.40 -8.93 35.26
N ALA A 629 27.76 -9.00 33.97
CA ALA A 629 27.64 -10.17 33.13
C ALA A 629 29.02 -10.66 32.68
N VAL A 630 29.26 -11.97 32.77
CA VAL A 630 30.56 -12.59 32.48
C VAL A 630 30.39 -13.75 31.51
N LYS A 631 31.21 -13.77 30.45
CA LYS A 631 31.26 -14.85 29.46
C LYS A 631 32.62 -14.82 28.74
N ASP A 632 33.24 -15.98 28.56
CA ASP A 632 34.47 -16.14 27.77
C ASP A 632 35.59 -15.13 28.14
N GLN A 633 35.86 -14.95 29.44
CA GLN A 633 36.82 -13.97 29.99
C GLN A 633 36.49 -12.49 29.71
N VAL A 634 35.29 -12.19 29.20
CA VAL A 634 34.78 -10.82 28.99
C VAL A 634 33.78 -10.48 30.09
N VAL A 635 33.96 -9.31 30.71
CA VAL A 635 33.05 -8.78 31.73
C VAL A 635 32.36 -7.52 31.22
N LYS A 636 31.03 -7.48 31.38
CA LYS A 636 30.19 -6.33 31.06
C LYS A 636 29.49 -5.80 32.30
N VAL A 637 29.76 -4.55 32.65
CA VAL A 637 29.05 -3.83 33.72
C VAL A 637 27.94 -2.99 33.09
N ILE A 638 26.69 -3.18 33.53
CA ILE A 638 25.51 -2.53 32.95
C ILE A 638 24.64 -1.94 34.06
N ASP A 639 24.23 -0.68 33.87
CA ASP A 639 23.26 -0.02 34.74
C ASP A 639 22.09 0.54 33.91
N ALA A 640 20.87 0.37 34.41
CA ALA A 640 19.65 0.81 33.76
C ALA A 640 19.23 2.22 34.22
N GLN A 641 18.62 2.95 33.30
CA GLN A 641 18.02 4.23 33.61
C GLN A 641 16.84 4.51 32.71
N VAL A 642 15.77 5.02 33.32
CA VAL A 642 14.63 5.58 32.60
C VAL A 642 14.62 7.08 32.79
N ILE A 643 14.83 7.84 31.71
CA ILE A 643 15.07 9.29 31.79
C ILE A 643 14.00 10.12 31.07
N SER A 644 13.98 11.41 31.37
CA SER A 644 13.30 12.45 30.58
C SER A 644 14.28 13.06 29.60
N ALA A 645 13.84 13.43 28.40
CA ALA A 645 14.72 13.95 27.34
C ALA A 645 15.03 15.45 27.51
N SER A 646 15.35 15.89 28.74
CA SER A 646 15.85 17.24 28.99
C SER A 646 17.27 17.46 28.44
N SER A 647 18.00 16.37 28.18
CA SER A 647 19.31 16.30 27.52
C SER A 647 19.32 15.13 26.53
N SER A 648 20.34 15.03 25.65
CA SER A 648 20.43 13.90 24.71
C SER A 648 20.45 12.57 25.45
N LEU A 649 19.79 11.57 24.88
CA LEU A 649 19.79 10.22 25.45
C LEU A 649 21.19 9.62 25.45
N ASP A 650 22.02 9.92 24.45
CA ASP A 650 23.40 9.43 24.38
C ASP A 650 24.32 10.13 25.38
N ASP A 651 24.13 11.42 25.65
CA ASP A 651 24.86 12.11 26.74
C ASP A 651 24.55 11.47 28.10
N SER A 652 23.31 11.04 28.30
CA SER A 652 22.90 10.37 29.52
C SER A 652 23.45 8.95 29.61
N HIS A 653 23.57 8.24 28.48
CA HIS A 653 24.32 6.98 28.41
C HIS A 653 25.80 7.19 28.75
N ARG A 654 26.48 8.14 28.12
CA ARG A 654 27.90 8.44 28.39
C ARG A 654 28.18 8.79 29.84
N ARG A 655 27.38 9.68 30.44
CA ARG A 655 27.51 10.03 31.87
C ARG A 655 27.34 8.82 32.79
N LYS A 656 26.44 7.90 32.42
CA LYS A 656 26.19 6.70 33.20
C LYS A 656 27.32 5.69 33.07
N VAL A 657 27.89 5.55 31.86
CA VAL A 657 29.10 4.75 31.62
C VAL A 657 30.27 5.32 32.41
N ALA A 658 30.56 6.62 32.28
CA ALA A 658 31.65 7.29 32.98
C ALA A 658 31.54 7.21 34.52
N LYS A 659 30.32 7.10 35.07
CA LYS A 659 30.10 6.89 36.51
C LYS A 659 30.69 5.56 37.02
N TYR A 660 30.72 4.53 36.18
CA TYR A 660 31.19 3.19 36.56
C TYR A 660 32.53 2.81 35.93
N ASP A 661 32.87 3.43 34.80
CA ASP A 661 34.16 3.26 34.14
C ASP A 661 35.25 4.06 34.88
N THR A 662 35.61 3.59 36.07
CA THR A 662 36.64 4.17 36.92
C THR A 662 37.75 3.14 37.19
N PRO A 663 39.01 3.58 37.45
CA PRO A 663 40.09 2.66 37.76
C PRO A 663 39.80 1.75 38.96
N ASP A 664 39.14 2.29 40.01
CA ASP A 664 38.76 1.53 41.20
C ASP A 664 37.82 0.36 40.88
N ILE A 665 36.83 0.58 40.01
CA ILE A 665 35.85 -0.44 39.63
C ILE A 665 36.50 -1.45 38.66
N ARG A 666 37.28 -0.98 37.69
CA ARG A 666 38.02 -1.87 36.77
C ARG A 666 38.92 -2.82 37.54
N HIS A 667 39.69 -2.33 38.51
CA HIS A 667 40.57 -3.15 39.33
C HIS A 667 39.80 -4.19 40.17
N GLN A 668 38.70 -3.78 40.82
CA GLN A 668 37.86 -4.72 41.58
C GLN A 668 37.23 -5.79 40.70
N VAL A 669 36.73 -5.43 39.52
CA VAL A 669 36.14 -6.37 38.57
C VAL A 669 37.20 -7.31 38.00
N ALA A 670 38.39 -6.81 37.65
CA ALA A 670 39.52 -7.61 37.18
C ALA A 670 39.93 -8.66 38.22
N SER A 671 40.07 -8.23 39.49
CA SER A 671 40.42 -9.10 40.61
C SER A 671 39.34 -10.13 40.92
N GLU A 672 38.06 -9.73 40.96
CA GLU A 672 36.94 -10.61 41.30
C GLU A 672 36.71 -11.70 40.24
N TYR A 673 36.89 -11.39 38.96
CA TYR A 673 36.58 -12.30 37.85
C TYR A 673 37.80 -12.87 37.14
N GLY A 674 39.02 -12.50 37.55
CA GLY A 674 40.27 -13.01 36.97
C GLY A 674 40.50 -12.59 35.51
N VAL A 675 40.08 -11.37 35.15
CA VAL A 675 40.14 -10.86 33.76
C VAL A 675 41.06 -9.66 33.63
N GLU A 676 41.67 -9.50 32.45
CA GLU A 676 42.43 -8.29 32.11
C GLU A 676 41.51 -7.07 31.95
N ASN A 677 42.04 -5.88 32.23
CA ASN A 677 41.27 -4.63 32.16
C ASN A 677 40.66 -4.35 30.77
N ASP A 678 41.32 -4.81 29.71
CA ASP A 678 40.86 -4.64 28.32
C ASP A 678 39.62 -5.49 28.00
N ASN A 679 39.40 -6.57 28.76
CA ASN A 679 38.21 -7.41 28.66
C ASN A 679 37.04 -6.91 29.50
N ILE A 680 37.19 -5.76 30.18
CA ILE A 680 36.13 -5.12 30.96
C ILE A 680 35.56 -3.96 30.15
N SER A 681 34.25 -4.03 29.88
CA SER A 681 33.54 -2.93 29.24
C SER A 681 32.29 -2.52 29.98
N PHE A 682 31.93 -1.24 29.84
CA PHE A 682 30.85 -0.61 30.55
C PHE A 682 29.74 -0.21 29.58
N SER A 683 28.50 -0.33 30.01
CA SER A 683 27.35 0.10 29.23
C SER A 683 26.20 0.51 30.14
N SER A 684 25.11 0.96 29.55
CA SER A 684 23.89 1.24 30.27
C SER A 684 22.66 0.87 29.46
N ILE A 685 21.55 0.57 30.13
CA ILE A 685 20.23 0.46 29.51
C ILE A 685 19.57 1.84 29.62
N THR A 686 19.75 2.69 28.60
CA THR A 686 19.24 4.07 28.61
C THR A 686 18.04 4.20 27.70
N ILE A 687 16.87 4.35 28.31
CA ILE A 687 15.59 4.53 27.60
C ILE A 687 14.79 5.69 28.19
N SER A 688 14.06 6.42 27.35
CA SER A 688 13.15 7.45 27.83
C SER A 688 11.86 6.85 28.37
N TRP A 689 11.16 7.61 29.21
CA TRP A 689 9.84 7.22 29.72
C TRP A 689 8.77 7.06 28.63
N ARG A 690 9.02 7.60 27.43
CA ARG A 690 8.22 7.45 26.21
C ARG A 690 8.66 6.28 25.32
N GLY A 691 9.58 5.44 25.82
CA GLY A 691 10.08 4.25 25.14
C GLY A 691 10.97 4.60 23.94
N ILE A 692 11.88 5.55 24.10
CA ILE A 692 12.87 5.93 23.08
C ILE A 692 14.26 5.60 23.59
N TRP A 693 15.01 4.85 22.82
CA TRP A 693 16.35 4.41 23.17
C TRP A 693 17.42 5.45 22.84
N SER A 694 18.44 5.52 23.69
CA SER A 694 19.76 6.00 23.28
C SER A 694 20.32 5.06 22.21
N ALA A 695 20.88 5.62 21.13
CA ALA A 695 21.43 4.82 20.05
C ALA A 695 22.72 4.12 20.49
N ALA A 696 23.59 4.82 21.23
CA ALA A 696 24.82 4.25 21.77
C ALA A 696 24.54 3.11 22.75
N SER A 697 23.59 3.31 23.67
CA SER A 697 23.12 2.27 24.60
C SER A 697 22.57 1.04 23.84
N ALA A 698 21.68 1.26 22.87
CA ALA A 698 21.10 0.15 22.11
C ALA A 698 22.13 -0.60 21.24
N ALA A 699 23.10 0.09 20.67
CA ALA A 699 24.20 -0.52 19.92
C ALA A 699 25.05 -1.41 20.84
N SER A 700 25.46 -0.89 22.00
CA SER A 700 26.24 -1.64 22.98
C SER A 700 25.51 -2.87 23.52
N LEU A 701 24.18 -2.81 23.68
CA LEU A 701 23.39 -3.99 24.05
C LEU A 701 23.25 -4.99 22.89
N CYS A 702 23.17 -4.52 21.64
CA CYS A 702 23.15 -5.40 20.47
C CYS A 702 24.44 -6.20 20.32
N GLU A 703 25.59 -5.62 20.64
CA GLU A 703 26.89 -6.31 20.68
C GLU A 703 26.88 -7.51 21.66
N LEU A 704 26.11 -7.41 22.75
CA LEU A 704 25.91 -8.50 23.72
C LEU A 704 24.89 -9.56 23.28
N GLY A 705 24.34 -9.45 22.06
CA GLY A 705 23.28 -10.32 21.54
C GLY A 705 21.86 -9.96 21.99
N LEU A 706 21.66 -8.84 22.70
CA LEU A 706 20.37 -8.46 23.30
C LEU A 706 19.39 -7.76 22.35
N SER A 707 19.65 -7.78 21.03
CA SER A 707 18.80 -7.13 20.02
C SER A 707 17.32 -7.55 20.09
N LYS A 708 17.04 -8.81 20.45
CA LYS A 708 15.68 -9.36 20.55
C LYS A 708 14.89 -8.83 21.75
N CYS A 709 15.55 -8.48 22.85
CA CYS A 709 14.86 -8.07 24.08
C CYS A 709 14.58 -6.56 24.15
N LEU A 710 15.15 -5.75 23.25
CA LEU A 710 14.95 -4.30 23.22
C LEU A 710 13.47 -3.92 23.10
N ASP A 711 12.68 -4.64 22.28
CA ASP A 711 11.24 -4.42 22.15
C ASP A 711 10.51 -4.68 23.49
N SER A 712 10.87 -5.76 24.18
CA SER A 712 10.28 -6.13 25.49
C SER A 712 10.59 -5.09 26.57
N ILE A 713 11.82 -4.56 26.58
CA ILE A 713 12.22 -3.46 27.46
C ILE A 713 11.43 -2.20 27.13
N THR A 714 11.26 -1.84 25.85
CA THR A 714 10.41 -0.72 25.43
C THR A 714 8.98 -0.87 25.97
N PHE A 715 8.40 -2.07 25.91
CA PHE A 715 7.05 -2.33 26.45
C PHE A 715 6.98 -2.16 27.96
N ARG A 716 7.99 -2.63 28.70
CA ARG A 716 8.04 -2.43 30.16
C ARG A 716 8.23 -0.97 30.53
N ALA A 717 9.07 -0.24 29.81
CA ALA A 717 9.25 1.19 30.03
C ALA A 717 7.92 1.95 29.84
N LEU A 718 7.23 1.73 28.72
CA LEU A 718 5.95 2.38 28.41
C LEU A 718 4.83 1.98 29.38
N ARG A 719 4.69 0.68 29.68
CA ARG A 719 3.68 0.17 30.61
C ARG A 719 3.94 0.70 32.03
N GLY A 720 5.18 0.65 32.49
CA GLY A 720 5.56 1.19 33.80
C GLY A 720 5.31 2.70 33.89
N SER A 721 5.62 3.45 32.83
CA SER A 721 5.31 4.89 32.77
C SER A 721 3.81 5.18 32.90
N TYR A 722 2.97 4.42 32.18
CA TYR A 722 1.52 4.54 32.30
C TYR A 722 1.02 4.16 33.69
N MET A 723 1.52 3.06 34.27
CA MET A 723 1.13 2.60 35.60
C MET A 723 1.52 3.58 36.71
N ASN A 724 2.69 4.23 36.59
CA ASN A 724 3.10 5.30 37.51
C ASN A 724 2.12 6.47 37.48
N TRP A 725 1.75 6.94 36.29
CA TRP A 725 0.73 7.98 36.15
C TRP A 725 -0.62 7.51 36.69
N LEU A 726 -1.05 6.28 36.40
CA LEU A 726 -2.33 5.74 36.86
C LEU A 726 -2.42 5.67 38.39
N ARG A 727 -1.36 5.16 39.04
CA ARG A 727 -1.28 5.06 40.50
C ARG A 727 -1.32 6.44 41.14
N TRP A 728 -0.50 7.35 40.63
CA TRP A 728 -0.47 8.73 41.07
C TRP A 728 -1.84 9.41 40.91
N ASN A 729 -2.48 9.28 39.74
CA ASN A 729 -3.76 9.92 39.47
C ASN A 729 -4.85 9.37 40.39
N LYS A 730 -4.88 8.06 40.67
CA LYS A 730 -5.82 7.48 41.64
C LYS A 730 -5.61 8.04 43.06
N MET A 731 -4.37 8.22 43.49
CA MET A 731 -4.05 8.73 44.82
C MET A 731 -4.41 10.21 44.96
N THR A 732 -4.18 11.02 43.93
CA THR A 732 -4.39 12.47 43.99
C THR A 732 -5.81 12.91 43.70
N THR A 733 -6.61 12.12 42.96
CA THR A 733 -8.02 12.45 42.69
C THR A 733 -8.92 12.41 43.91
N HIS A 734 -8.55 11.68 44.98
CA HIS A 734 -9.32 11.64 46.24
C HIS A 734 -8.99 12.80 47.18
N ILE A 735 -7.83 13.45 47.01
CA ILE A 735 -7.32 14.50 47.92
C ILE A 735 -7.80 15.89 47.48
N SER A 736 -7.99 16.08 46.16
CA SER A 736 -8.62 17.29 45.64
C SER A 736 -10.14 17.11 45.63
N GLY A 737 -10.88 17.85 46.46
CA GLY A 737 -12.34 18.02 46.37
C GLY A 737 -12.81 18.73 45.09
N TYR A 738 -12.19 18.39 43.95
CA TYR A 738 -12.43 18.98 42.64
C TYR A 738 -13.30 18.02 41.84
N THR A 739 -14.61 18.28 41.84
CA THR A 739 -15.57 17.70 40.91
C THR A 739 -15.35 18.30 39.51
N GLY A 740 -14.21 17.97 38.90
CA GLY A 740 -13.90 18.33 37.52
C GLY A 740 -14.70 17.46 36.56
N THR A 741 -15.85 17.96 36.11
CA THR A 741 -16.57 17.39 34.97
C THR A 741 -15.66 17.37 33.74
N ASN A 742 -15.44 16.17 33.22
CA ASN A 742 -14.72 15.98 31.96
C ASN A 742 -15.64 16.45 30.81
N SER A 743 -15.12 17.14 29.80
CA SER A 743 -15.87 17.64 28.62
C SER A 743 -16.42 16.55 27.68
N ALA A 744 -16.58 15.32 28.21
CA ALA A 744 -17.17 14.17 27.55
C ALA A 744 -18.31 13.51 28.36
N GLY A 745 -18.78 14.12 29.46
CA GLY A 745 -20.05 13.73 30.11
C GLY A 745 -20.24 12.24 30.41
N ARG A 746 -19.18 11.51 30.76
CA ARG A 746 -19.27 10.11 31.18
C ARG A 746 -18.36 9.84 32.38
N SER A 747 -19.00 9.47 33.49
CA SER A 747 -18.35 8.85 34.64
C SER A 747 -17.73 7.52 34.21
N PHE A 748 -16.49 7.26 34.63
CA PHE A 748 -16.00 5.89 34.67
C PHE A 748 -16.75 5.19 35.81
N ARG A 749 -17.86 4.50 35.48
CA ARG A 749 -18.44 3.53 36.41
C ARG A 749 -17.37 2.50 36.76
N ARG A 750 -17.22 2.25 38.07
CA ARG A 750 -16.59 1.03 38.61
C ARG A 750 -17.38 -0.15 38.05
N GLU A 751 -16.84 -0.86 37.09
CA GLU A 751 -17.17 -2.28 36.91
C GLU A 751 -16.03 -3.07 37.54
N GLY A 752 -16.42 -3.93 38.49
CA GLY A 752 -15.52 -4.73 39.31
C GLY A 752 -14.57 -5.56 38.45
N ILE A 753 -13.28 -5.49 38.79
CA ILE A 753 -12.25 -6.37 38.26
C ILE A 753 -12.02 -7.41 39.35
N GLY A 754 -12.65 -8.58 39.18
CA GLY A 754 -12.09 -9.84 39.63
C GLY A 754 -11.00 -10.28 38.67
#